data_AF-W7T6F8-F1
#
_entry.id   AF-W7T6F8-F1
#
_cell.length_a   1.000
_cell.length_b   1.000
_cell.length_c   1.000
_cell.angle_alpha   90.00
_cell.angle_beta   90.00
_cell.angle_gamma   90.00
#
_symmetry.space_group_name_H-M   'P 1'
#
loop_
_entity.id
_entity.type
_entity.pdbx_description
1 polymer ?
#
loop_
_entity_poly.entity_id
_entity_poly.type
_entity_poly.pdbx_seq_one_letter_code
_entity_poly.pdbx_strand_id
1 'polypeptide(L)'
;MLEKLTAGWETSTVSDLKDLLEEARQSKFDFVTIPLVHPRFERDHLGVSDGRMGTLTRSDMEVDSRTWTTCVVGKVSEWLDPSSPDETVRLAAEAGMKQELAWASHLAVPAVLMPRPPRTECANYARLLNQVLSQPTMLQLWVRVSLSRPSVADDSDEEEGEGEEEEVQATEEDGSPRSSKGRDLGRVSFEKEASRAEGEFVGSACTSTCALGKAGGKRRRPGPQALPGPGLVPTGQVSPRENPWETWNRLRTLCEFKSSLGVALELTGDLPDPHVLQRWHGEPVKALVFPTAIFLTNKKGYPVLSKAHQAFVVDMYRFKIQVLLRGRTRHPGGYPVYLQYLEHLRLKLFPLPEQDRFESPYYDFLQAPLQPLMDNLESQTYETFEKDPVKYAQYEEAVAAALAVTAPTTVTVIMVVGAGRGPLVRASLAAARRAHRDVRVYAVEKNPNAVVTLRNLVAMEGWTNVTVVATDMRTWVAPEKADILVSELLGSFGDNELSPECLDGAQAFLKDGSGISIPCQYTSYLAPISSSKLWNEVHSYKDLKHMETAYVVKLHNFCQLAPAQPCFTFAHPNRAARIDNTRYTCLRFPAPMAATIHGFAGYFEAQLYKDIYISIVPQTFSTGMFSWFPLYFPLRTPAYAPEASTVEVHLWRNANERRVWYEWALTSPVTTPIHNPNGRSYWIGL
;
A
#
# COMPACT_ATOMS: atom_id res chain seq x y z
N MET A 1 -0.23 -8.59 24.45
CA MET A 1 0.96 -7.86 24.96
C MET A 1 1.37 -6.90 23.86
N LEU A 2 1.45 -5.59 24.12
CA LEU A 2 1.86 -4.62 23.09
C LEU A 2 3.33 -4.91 22.74
N GLU A 3 3.64 -5.20 21.47
CA GLU A 3 5.03 -5.33 21.02
C GLU A 3 5.78 -4.01 21.33
N LYS A 4 6.93 -4.10 21.98
CA LYS A 4 7.78 -2.94 22.31
C LYS A 4 8.41 -2.38 21.03
N LEU A 5 8.63 -1.07 20.96
CA LEU A 5 9.47 -0.47 19.91
C LEU A 5 10.88 -1.09 19.95
N THR A 6 11.38 -1.55 18.80
CA THR A 6 12.77 -1.98 18.65
C THR A 6 13.61 -0.83 18.12
N ALA A 7 14.56 -0.36 18.93
CA ALA A 7 15.35 0.84 18.66
C ALA A 7 16.85 0.53 18.60
N GLY A 8 17.52 1.00 17.54
CA GLY A 8 18.96 0.92 17.35
C GLY A 8 19.65 2.28 17.45
N TRP A 9 20.87 2.29 17.98
CA TRP A 9 21.74 3.46 17.96
C TRP A 9 22.76 3.35 16.82
N GLU A 10 22.69 4.24 15.85
CA GLU A 10 23.72 4.36 14.82
C GLU A 10 24.84 5.32 15.24
N THR A 11 26.08 4.83 15.16
CA THR A 11 27.29 5.64 15.39
C THR A 11 28.37 5.31 14.36
N SER A 12 29.19 6.29 14.01
CA SER A 12 30.39 6.10 13.19
C SER A 12 31.67 5.94 14.02
N THR A 13 31.58 6.17 15.35
CA THR A 13 32.73 6.15 16.26
C THR A 13 32.54 5.07 17.32
N VAL A 14 33.43 4.07 17.32
CA VAL A 14 33.38 2.94 18.26
C VAL A 14 34.79 2.63 18.76
N SER A 15 35.16 3.21 19.90
CA SER A 15 36.46 2.96 20.56
C SER A 15 36.53 1.55 21.16
N ASP A 16 35.51 1.16 21.93
CA ASP A 16 35.36 -0.17 22.52
C ASP A 16 33.90 -0.63 22.32
N LEU A 17 33.70 -1.84 21.81
CA LEU A 17 32.35 -2.33 21.49
C LEU A 17 31.55 -2.69 22.74
N LYS A 18 32.20 -3.20 23.80
CA LYS A 18 31.51 -3.62 25.03
C LYS A 18 30.97 -2.42 25.77
N ASP A 19 31.79 -1.38 25.88
CA ASP A 19 31.39 -0.12 26.50
C ASP A 19 30.23 0.52 25.73
N LEU A 20 30.31 0.55 24.40
CA LEU A 20 29.22 1.06 23.55
C LEU A 20 27.93 0.27 23.73
N LEU A 21 27.99 -1.07 23.76
CA LEU A 21 26.82 -1.92 23.95
C LEU A 21 26.19 -1.70 25.34
N GLU A 22 27.01 -1.53 26.37
CA GLU A 22 26.54 -1.23 27.72
C GLU A 22 25.92 0.17 27.81
N GLU A 23 26.54 1.18 27.19
CA GLU A 23 25.99 2.55 27.10
C GLU A 23 24.66 2.55 26.32
N ALA A 24 24.58 1.83 25.20
CA ALA A 24 23.36 1.69 24.41
C ALA A 24 22.24 1.07 25.24
N ARG A 25 22.53 0.00 25.99
CA ARG A 25 21.58 -0.67 26.89
C ARG A 25 21.11 0.25 28.01
N GLN A 26 22.02 1.00 28.63
CA GLN A 26 21.68 2.01 29.65
C GLN A 26 20.79 3.12 29.08
N SER A 27 21.07 3.51 27.83
CA SER A 27 20.30 4.49 27.05
C SER A 27 19.00 3.95 26.46
N LYS A 28 18.64 2.70 26.76
CA LYS A 28 17.40 2.00 26.35
C LYS A 28 17.32 1.57 24.88
N PHE A 29 18.43 1.53 24.16
CA PHE A 29 18.49 0.89 22.85
C PHE A 29 18.51 -0.64 22.97
N ASP A 30 17.99 -1.31 21.96
CA ASP A 30 17.97 -2.77 21.84
C ASP A 30 19.17 -3.30 21.05
N PHE A 31 19.75 -2.49 20.16
CA PHE A 31 20.93 -2.84 19.36
C PHE A 31 21.75 -1.61 18.95
N VAL A 32 22.93 -1.82 18.38
CA VAL A 32 23.79 -0.77 17.82
C VAL A 32 24.04 -1.01 16.33
N THR A 33 24.15 0.06 15.55
CA THR A 33 24.58 0.02 14.15
C THR A 33 25.96 0.64 14.05
N ILE A 34 26.97 -0.16 13.71
CA ILE A 34 28.39 0.23 13.81
C ILE A 34 29.16 -0.07 12.53
N PRO A 35 30.25 0.67 12.22
CA PRO A 35 31.10 0.37 11.08
C PRO A 35 31.74 -1.02 11.21
N LEU A 36 31.64 -1.83 10.16
CA LEU A 36 32.30 -3.15 10.10
C LEU A 36 33.82 -3.02 10.09
N VAL A 37 34.31 -1.94 9.48
CA VAL A 37 35.71 -1.50 9.47
C VAL A 37 35.73 -0.03 9.86
N HIS A 38 36.82 0.43 10.47
CA HIS A 38 36.95 1.84 10.86
C HIS A 38 36.70 2.75 9.64
N PRO A 39 35.80 3.74 9.72
CA PRO A 39 35.29 4.44 8.53
C PRO A 39 36.35 5.26 7.81
N ARG A 40 37.41 5.72 8.51
CA ARG A 40 38.56 6.43 7.90
C ARG A 40 39.69 5.50 7.43
N PHE A 41 39.52 4.18 7.53
CA PHE A 41 40.53 3.21 7.09
C PHE A 41 40.32 2.87 5.62
N GLU A 42 40.65 3.82 4.74
CA GLU A 42 40.62 3.64 3.29
C GLU A 42 41.65 2.63 2.81
N ARG A 43 41.30 1.87 1.77
CA ARG A 43 42.06 0.71 1.26
C ARG A 43 42.12 0.79 -0.26
N ASP A 44 43.26 0.39 -0.84
CA ASP A 44 43.45 0.32 -2.29
C ASP A 44 43.04 -1.05 -2.89
N HIS A 45 43.08 -1.14 -4.22
CA HIS A 45 42.63 -2.28 -5.00
C HIS A 45 43.52 -3.53 -4.90
N LEU A 46 44.76 -3.38 -4.44
CA LEU A 46 45.66 -4.49 -4.13
C LEU A 46 45.35 -5.11 -2.76
N GLY A 47 44.47 -4.47 -1.98
CA GLY A 47 44.26 -4.78 -0.58
C GLY A 47 45.41 -4.21 0.24
N VAL A 48 45.06 -3.41 1.25
CA VAL A 48 45.96 -2.81 2.24
C VAL A 48 47.38 -2.53 1.74
N SER A 49 47.55 -1.82 0.61
CA SER A 49 48.80 -1.23 0.13
C SER A 49 50.05 -2.00 0.56
N ASP A 50 50.21 -3.23 0.09
CA ASP A 50 51.40 -4.08 -0.07
C ASP A 50 52.42 -4.17 1.11
N GLY A 51 52.12 -3.60 2.28
CA GLY A 51 53.12 -3.32 3.31
C GLY A 51 52.55 -3.03 4.70
N ARG A 52 51.22 -2.96 4.88
CA ARG A 52 50.66 -2.90 6.24
C ARG A 52 50.40 -4.33 6.74
N MET A 53 51.18 -4.76 7.74
CA MET A 53 51.05 -6.08 8.40
C MET A 53 49.92 -6.13 9.45
N GLY A 54 49.09 -5.08 9.56
CA GLY A 54 48.04 -4.95 10.58
C GLY A 54 46.76 -5.71 10.24
N THR A 55 45.92 -5.95 11.25
CA THR A 55 44.59 -6.54 11.07
C THR A 55 43.65 -5.57 10.35
N LEU A 56 42.70 -6.10 9.58
CA LEU A 56 41.70 -5.28 8.86
C LEU A 56 40.82 -4.47 9.81
N THR A 57 40.31 -5.12 10.86
CA THR A 57 39.32 -4.57 11.78
C THR A 57 39.42 -5.29 13.13
N ARG A 58 38.49 -4.97 14.05
CA ARG A 58 38.33 -5.60 15.35
C ARG A 58 38.09 -7.11 15.24
N SER A 59 38.46 -7.85 16.29
CA SER A 59 38.29 -9.30 16.35
C SER A 59 36.81 -9.66 16.57
N ASP A 60 36.35 -10.74 15.94
CA ASP A 60 35.04 -11.35 16.22
C ASP A 60 34.94 -11.80 17.69
N MET A 61 36.06 -12.18 18.30
CA MET A 61 36.18 -12.57 19.70
C MET A 61 36.03 -11.41 20.70
N GLU A 62 35.83 -10.17 20.25
CA GLU A 62 35.58 -9.03 21.15
C GLU A 62 34.29 -9.26 21.95
N VAL A 63 33.24 -9.82 21.34
CA VAL A 63 31.99 -10.21 22.00
C VAL A 63 31.57 -11.62 21.58
N ASP A 64 30.61 -12.23 22.29
CA ASP A 64 30.12 -13.55 21.90
C ASP A 64 29.28 -13.52 20.61
N SER A 65 29.15 -14.67 19.94
CA SER A 65 28.39 -14.78 18.69
C SER A 65 26.91 -14.42 18.86
N ARG A 66 26.34 -14.63 20.05
CA ARG A 66 24.95 -14.23 20.34
C ARG A 66 24.81 -12.70 20.29
N THR A 67 25.76 -11.97 20.85
CA THR A 67 25.76 -10.51 20.86
C THR A 67 25.87 -9.96 19.43
N TRP A 68 26.75 -10.53 18.59
CA TRP A 68 26.81 -10.18 17.17
C TRP A 68 25.47 -10.42 16.45
N THR A 69 24.87 -11.60 16.67
CA THR A 69 23.65 -12.02 15.97
C THR A 69 22.37 -11.32 16.45
N THR A 70 22.35 -10.73 17.66
CA THR A 70 21.13 -10.10 18.21
C THR A 70 21.24 -8.61 18.49
N CYS A 71 22.44 -8.07 18.70
CA CYS A 71 22.64 -6.71 19.22
C CYS A 71 23.45 -5.80 18.29
N VAL A 72 23.95 -6.30 17.15
CA VAL A 72 24.80 -5.52 16.25
C VAL A 72 24.30 -5.57 14.81
N VAL A 73 24.11 -4.40 14.20
CA VAL A 73 23.92 -4.24 12.75
C VAL A 73 25.23 -3.68 12.18
N GLY A 74 25.76 -4.33 11.16
CA GLY A 74 26.97 -3.86 10.49
C GLY A 74 26.67 -2.64 9.61
N LYS A 75 27.61 -1.70 9.48
CA LYS A 75 27.53 -0.57 8.56
C LYS A 75 28.71 -0.64 7.60
N VAL A 76 28.42 -0.59 6.30
CA VAL A 76 29.45 -0.55 5.26
C VAL A 76 30.06 0.85 5.16
N SER A 77 31.37 0.92 4.94
CA SER A 77 32.10 2.19 4.82
C SER A 77 31.52 3.10 3.71
N GLU A 78 31.35 4.39 4.02
CA GLU A 78 30.67 5.36 3.13
C GLU A 78 31.53 5.78 1.92
N TRP A 79 32.85 5.70 2.01
CA TRP A 79 33.79 6.05 0.92
C TRP A 79 33.84 5.03 -0.23
N LEU A 80 33.19 3.86 -0.08
CA LEU A 80 33.20 2.81 -1.10
C LEU A 80 32.28 3.16 -2.28
N ASP A 81 32.86 3.61 -3.40
CA ASP A 81 32.15 3.85 -4.66
C ASP A 81 32.47 2.78 -5.73
N PRO A 82 31.82 1.61 -5.70
CA PRO A 82 32.01 0.58 -6.73
C PRO A 82 31.44 0.99 -8.10
N SER A 83 30.81 2.16 -8.21
CA SER A 83 30.30 2.69 -9.48
C SER A 83 31.14 3.87 -9.98
N SER A 84 32.33 4.08 -9.41
CA SER A 84 33.26 5.12 -9.85
C SER A 84 33.66 4.94 -11.33
N PRO A 85 33.72 6.04 -12.11
CA PRO A 85 34.27 5.98 -13.46
C PRO A 85 35.78 5.65 -13.44
N ASP A 86 36.49 6.07 -12.38
CA ASP A 86 37.89 5.75 -12.14
C ASP A 86 38.03 4.25 -11.84
N GLU A 87 38.83 3.56 -12.65
CA GLU A 87 39.03 2.11 -12.55
C GLU A 87 39.70 1.69 -11.24
N THR A 88 40.69 2.44 -10.77
CA THR A 88 41.42 2.15 -9.54
C THR A 88 40.52 2.29 -8.32
N VAL A 89 39.75 3.39 -8.24
CA VAL A 89 38.76 3.61 -7.18
C VAL A 89 37.69 2.53 -7.23
N ARG A 90 37.18 2.22 -8.43
CA ARG A 90 36.15 1.19 -8.61
C ARG A 90 36.62 -0.19 -8.13
N LEU A 91 37.80 -0.63 -8.56
CA LEU A 91 38.36 -1.94 -8.16
C LEU A 91 38.66 -2.00 -6.66
N ALA A 92 39.16 -0.90 -6.07
CA ALA A 92 39.37 -0.79 -4.63
C ALA A 92 38.05 -0.88 -3.85
N ALA A 93 37.03 -0.15 -4.29
CA ALA A 93 35.71 -0.18 -3.67
C ALA A 93 35.03 -1.55 -3.82
N GLU A 94 35.20 -2.23 -4.96
CA GLU A 94 34.73 -3.60 -5.14
C GLU A 94 35.38 -4.57 -4.15
N ALA A 95 36.71 -4.53 -4.02
CA ALA A 95 37.44 -5.40 -3.10
C ALA A 95 37.05 -5.11 -1.64
N GLY A 96 37.01 -3.82 -1.27
CA GLY A 96 36.62 -3.36 0.06
C GLY A 96 35.18 -3.76 0.43
N MET A 97 34.22 -3.56 -0.46
CA MET A 97 32.81 -3.93 -0.20
C MET A 97 32.63 -5.44 -0.09
N LYS A 98 33.28 -6.24 -0.95
CA LYS A 98 33.25 -7.72 -0.83
C LYS A 98 33.85 -8.17 0.51
N GLN A 99 34.96 -7.56 0.93
CA GLN A 99 35.61 -7.88 2.19
C GLN A 99 34.73 -7.56 3.40
N GLU A 100 34.12 -6.37 3.43
CA GLU A 100 33.22 -5.98 4.53
C GLU A 100 31.96 -6.84 4.60
N LEU A 101 31.34 -7.17 3.45
CA LEU A 101 30.15 -8.03 3.42
C LEU A 101 30.46 -9.50 3.77
N ALA A 102 31.64 -9.99 3.38
CA ALA A 102 32.12 -11.30 3.81
C ALA A 102 32.36 -11.32 5.33
N TRP A 103 32.92 -10.24 5.89
CA TRP A 103 33.10 -10.10 7.32
C TRP A 103 31.78 -10.06 8.09
N ALA A 104 30.80 -9.28 7.61
CA ALA A 104 29.46 -9.27 8.18
C ALA A 104 28.81 -10.66 8.19
N SER A 105 28.98 -11.41 7.10
CA SER A 105 28.48 -12.79 7.00
C SER A 105 29.19 -13.73 7.97
N HIS A 106 30.50 -13.60 8.17
CA HIS A 106 31.27 -14.35 9.18
C HIS A 106 30.79 -14.08 10.61
N LEU A 107 30.56 -12.80 10.94
CA LEU A 107 29.99 -12.38 12.22
C LEU A 107 28.53 -12.82 12.43
N ALA A 108 27.86 -13.25 11.35
CA ALA A 108 26.45 -13.58 11.33
C ALA A 108 25.55 -12.46 11.87
N VAL A 109 25.89 -11.19 11.60
CA VAL A 109 25.03 -10.06 11.98
C VAL A 109 23.66 -10.19 11.30
N PRO A 110 22.55 -9.81 11.96
CA PRO A 110 21.20 -9.95 11.41
C PRO A 110 20.97 -9.06 10.18
N ALA A 111 21.64 -7.91 10.11
CA ALA A 111 21.53 -6.98 8.99
C ALA A 111 22.80 -6.17 8.79
N VAL A 112 22.94 -5.64 7.57
CA VAL A 112 23.96 -4.65 7.22
C VAL A 112 23.28 -3.42 6.63
N LEU A 113 23.56 -2.26 7.23
CA LEU A 113 23.23 -0.96 6.71
C LEU A 113 24.22 -0.60 5.59
N MET A 114 23.68 -0.54 4.39
CA MET A 114 24.39 -0.17 3.17
C MET A 114 24.26 1.34 2.94
N PRO A 115 25.34 2.05 2.58
CA PRO A 115 25.25 3.44 2.19
C PRO A 115 24.40 3.59 0.93
N ARG A 116 23.80 4.77 0.75
CA ARG A 116 23.13 5.12 -0.50
C ARG A 116 24.11 4.92 -1.66
N PRO A 117 23.71 4.34 -2.80
CA PRO A 117 24.55 4.32 -3.99
C PRO A 117 25.03 5.76 -4.31
N PRO A 118 26.35 6.03 -4.41
CA PRO A 118 26.85 7.39 -4.63
C PRO A 118 26.38 8.01 -5.95
N ARG A 119 25.89 7.20 -6.88
CA ARG A 119 25.50 7.57 -8.24
C ARG A 119 24.20 6.90 -8.65
N THR A 120 23.49 7.51 -9.60
CA THR A 120 22.32 6.94 -10.28
C THR A 120 22.65 5.63 -10.99
N GLU A 121 23.82 5.57 -11.61
CA GLU A 121 24.33 4.40 -12.33
C GLU A 121 24.95 3.44 -11.32
N CYS A 122 24.11 2.58 -10.74
CA CYS A 122 24.50 1.70 -9.65
C CYS A 122 24.58 0.22 -10.07
N ALA A 123 24.82 -0.07 -11.35
CA ALA A 123 24.83 -1.44 -11.87
C ALA A 123 25.87 -2.33 -11.20
N ASN A 124 27.10 -1.83 -11.01
CA ASN A 124 28.15 -2.59 -10.35
C ASN A 124 27.88 -2.74 -8.85
N TYR A 125 27.37 -1.70 -8.20
CA TYR A 125 26.89 -1.76 -6.82
C TYR A 125 25.84 -2.87 -6.64
N ALA A 126 24.81 -2.90 -7.50
CA ALA A 126 23.78 -3.93 -7.51
C ALA A 126 24.33 -5.34 -7.78
N ARG A 127 25.31 -5.46 -8.69
CA ARG A 127 26.00 -6.73 -8.98
C ARG A 127 26.68 -7.28 -7.73
N LEU A 128 27.35 -6.45 -6.94
CA LEU A 128 27.97 -6.86 -5.68
C LEU A 128 26.92 -7.31 -4.65
N LEU A 129 25.82 -6.57 -4.51
CA LEU A 129 24.74 -6.99 -3.62
C LEU A 129 24.16 -8.35 -4.04
N ASN A 130 23.96 -8.56 -5.34
CA ASN A 130 23.45 -9.83 -5.87
C ASN A 130 24.35 -11.02 -5.54
N GLN A 131 25.68 -10.83 -5.44
CA GLN A 131 26.59 -11.90 -5.01
C GLN A 131 26.30 -12.35 -3.58
N VAL A 132 25.98 -11.43 -2.68
CA VAL A 132 25.63 -11.72 -1.28
C VAL A 132 24.21 -12.24 -1.17
N LEU A 133 23.25 -11.58 -1.82
CA LEU A 133 21.83 -11.94 -1.80
C LEU A 133 21.52 -13.28 -2.48
N SER A 134 22.45 -13.84 -3.26
CA SER A 134 22.32 -15.18 -3.86
C SER A 134 22.86 -16.30 -2.96
N GLN A 135 23.57 -15.97 -1.89
CA GLN A 135 24.07 -16.95 -0.93
C GLN A 135 22.95 -17.39 0.01
N PRO A 136 22.99 -18.64 0.53
CA PRO A 136 22.02 -19.13 1.51
C PRO A 136 22.33 -18.55 2.91
N THR A 137 22.19 -17.24 3.05
CA THR A 137 22.42 -16.49 4.30
C THR A 137 21.12 -15.86 4.80
N MET A 138 21.01 -15.67 6.11
CA MET A 138 19.90 -14.91 6.73
C MET A 138 20.16 -13.40 6.73
N LEU A 139 21.36 -12.97 6.32
CA LEU A 139 21.79 -11.58 6.29
C LEU A 139 20.82 -10.70 5.50
N GLN A 140 20.28 -9.66 6.14
CA GLN A 140 19.48 -8.63 5.49
C GLN A 140 20.36 -7.47 5.05
N LEU A 141 20.11 -6.90 3.88
CA LEU A 141 20.76 -5.67 3.42
C LEU A 141 19.76 -4.51 3.50
N TRP A 142 20.05 -3.51 4.30
CA TRP A 142 19.23 -2.31 4.46
C TRP A 142 19.90 -1.15 3.74
N VAL A 143 19.34 -0.72 2.61
CA VAL A 143 19.87 0.41 1.86
C VAL A 143 19.37 1.70 2.46
N ARG A 144 20.27 2.59 2.86
CA ARG A 144 19.94 3.94 3.30
C ARG A 144 19.34 4.74 2.15
N VAL A 145 18.14 5.28 2.36
CA VAL A 145 17.48 6.18 1.40
C VAL A 145 16.84 7.33 2.17
N SER A 146 17.19 8.57 1.85
CA SER A 146 16.59 9.76 2.48
C SER A 146 15.27 10.13 1.79
N LEU A 147 14.28 10.56 2.57
CA LEU A 147 12.94 10.92 2.07
C LEU A 147 12.96 12.10 1.10
N SER A 148 13.63 13.17 1.52
CA SER A 148 13.93 14.34 0.72
C SER A 148 15.44 14.40 0.48
N ARG A 149 15.87 15.36 -0.33
CA ARG A 149 17.30 15.64 -0.43
C ARG A 149 17.82 16.19 0.90
N PRO A 150 19.05 15.85 1.30
CA PRO A 150 19.78 16.67 2.26
C PRO A 150 19.80 18.10 1.72
N SER A 151 19.49 19.07 2.58
CA SER A 151 19.75 20.46 2.23
C SER A 151 21.28 20.63 2.23
N VAL A 152 21.82 21.50 1.37
CA VAL A 152 23.29 21.76 1.31
C VAL A 152 23.87 22.21 2.67
N ALA A 153 23.01 22.55 3.64
CA ALA A 153 23.38 22.91 5.00
C ALA A 153 23.67 21.72 5.94
N ASP A 154 23.43 20.47 5.53
CA ASP A 154 23.62 19.30 6.40
C ASP A 154 25.06 18.74 6.39
N ASP A 155 25.89 19.13 5.41
CA ASP A 155 27.30 18.69 5.28
C ASP A 155 28.32 19.64 5.94
N SER A 156 27.90 20.82 6.42
CA SER A 156 28.82 21.81 7.01
C SER A 156 29.15 21.60 8.50
N ASP A 157 28.55 20.60 9.16
CA ASP A 157 28.78 20.35 10.60
C ASP A 157 29.98 19.38 10.88
N GLU A 158 30.70 18.92 9.85
CA GLU A 158 31.85 17.99 10.03
C GLU A 158 33.25 18.53 9.64
N GLU A 159 33.37 19.77 9.15
CA GLU A 159 34.67 20.43 8.97
C GLU A 159 34.66 21.82 9.60
N GLU A 160 35.24 21.96 10.80
CA GLU A 160 35.90 23.22 11.18
C GLU A 160 36.83 22.96 12.38
N GLY A 161 38.12 23.11 12.14
CA GLY A 161 39.16 22.87 13.11
C GLY A 161 40.55 23.30 12.65
N GLU A 162 40.67 24.37 11.85
CA GLU A 162 41.93 25.13 11.74
C GLU A 162 41.57 26.62 11.67
N GLY A 163 42.00 27.38 12.67
CA GLY A 163 41.78 28.82 12.74
C GLY A 163 42.78 29.57 11.90
N GLU A 164 42.29 30.44 11.04
CA GLU A 164 43.04 31.57 10.50
C GLU A 164 42.39 32.86 10.97
N GLU A 165 43.18 33.68 11.67
CA GLU A 165 42.82 35.01 12.12
C GLU A 165 42.81 35.96 10.91
N GLU A 166 41.67 36.54 10.58
CA GLU A 166 41.61 37.74 9.73
C GLU A 166 41.14 38.96 10.55
N GLU A 167 42.04 39.95 10.62
CA GLU A 167 41.84 41.27 11.21
C GLU A 167 40.72 42.06 10.50
N VAL A 168 39.76 42.57 11.28
CA VAL A 168 38.80 43.56 10.78
C VAL A 168 39.16 44.96 11.27
N GLN A 169 39.25 45.85 10.28
CA GLN A 169 39.63 47.26 10.32
C GLN A 169 38.75 48.11 11.24
N ALA A 170 39.41 49.02 11.96
CA ALA A 170 38.78 50.11 12.69
C ALA A 170 38.67 51.35 11.80
N THR A 171 37.46 51.88 11.65
CA THR A 171 37.22 53.31 11.41
C THR A 171 35.87 53.68 12.02
N GLU A 172 35.90 54.44 13.13
CA GLU A 172 34.79 55.25 13.60
C GLU A 172 35.32 56.68 13.82
N GLU A 173 34.71 57.65 13.13
CA GLU A 173 34.76 59.06 13.51
C GLU A 173 33.35 59.51 13.91
N ASP A 174 33.26 59.81 15.21
CA ASP A 174 32.80 61.07 15.79
C ASP A 174 31.30 61.33 16.04
N GLY A 175 31.03 61.88 17.23
CA GLY A 175 30.15 63.05 17.26
C GLY A 175 28.81 63.03 18.00
N SER A 176 28.77 62.57 19.25
CA SER A 176 28.14 63.28 20.39
C SER A 176 26.61 63.18 20.71
N PRO A 177 26.22 63.36 22.01
CA PRO A 177 24.96 62.88 22.58
C PRO A 177 24.02 63.99 23.09
N ARG A 178 22.72 63.67 23.32
CA ARG A 178 21.87 64.46 24.26
C ARG A 178 20.66 63.70 24.80
N SER A 179 20.77 63.39 26.10
CA SER A 179 19.80 63.37 27.20
C SER A 179 18.27 63.48 26.97
N SER A 180 17.54 62.63 27.71
CA SER A 180 16.61 62.98 28.81
C SER A 180 15.14 62.50 28.69
N LYS A 181 14.78 61.71 29.72
CA LYS A 181 13.59 61.77 30.60
C LYS A 181 12.15 61.69 30.04
N GLY A 182 11.37 60.84 30.72
CA GLY A 182 9.95 61.06 31.07
C GLY A 182 9.00 60.16 30.29
N ARG A 183 8.53 59.04 30.87
CA ARG A 183 7.34 58.86 31.73
C ARG A 183 5.97 59.08 31.06
N ASP A 184 5.15 58.05 31.30
CA ASP A 184 3.71 58.05 31.57
C ASP A 184 2.67 57.83 30.45
N LEU A 185 2.00 56.67 30.63
CA LEU A 185 0.55 56.44 30.77
C LEU A 185 -0.40 56.98 29.68
N GLY A 186 -1.19 56.05 29.11
CA GLY A 186 -2.37 56.41 28.33
C GLY A 186 -3.10 55.25 27.70
N ARG A 187 -3.86 54.52 28.51
CA ARG A 187 -4.85 53.49 28.15
C ARG A 187 -6.00 54.08 27.32
N VAL A 188 -6.32 53.52 26.14
CA VAL A 188 -7.69 53.54 25.58
C VAL A 188 -7.94 52.27 24.75
N SER A 189 -8.94 51.53 25.20
CA SER A 189 -9.63 50.40 24.57
C SER A 189 -10.51 50.81 23.39
N PHE A 190 -10.65 49.94 22.38
CA PHE A 190 -11.90 49.80 21.62
C PHE A 190 -12.12 48.34 21.21
N GLU A 191 -13.16 47.74 21.79
CA GLU A 191 -13.86 46.58 21.25
C GLU A 191 -14.70 47.01 20.04
N LYS A 192 -14.84 46.10 19.07
CA LYS A 192 -16.10 45.90 18.35
C LYS A 192 -16.11 44.52 17.69
N GLU A 193 -16.96 43.64 18.23
CA GLU A 193 -17.55 42.51 17.52
C GLU A 193 -18.46 43.01 16.37
N ALA A 194 -18.54 42.24 15.29
CA ALA A 194 -19.79 41.98 14.59
C ALA A 194 -19.66 40.75 13.68
N SER A 195 -20.76 40.01 13.64
CA SER A 195 -20.98 38.65 13.15
C SER A 195 -21.73 38.61 11.80
N ARG A 196 -21.97 37.37 11.32
CA ARG A 196 -22.85 36.89 10.22
C ARG A 196 -22.31 37.03 8.79
N ALA A 197 -22.67 36.19 7.82
CA ALA A 197 -23.25 34.84 7.70
C ALA A 197 -23.32 34.56 6.17
N GLU A 198 -23.24 33.28 5.81
CA GLU A 198 -23.82 32.56 4.64
C GLU A 198 -23.93 33.21 3.24
N GLY A 199 -23.55 32.42 2.24
CA GLY A 199 -23.92 32.62 0.83
C GLY A 199 -23.36 31.52 -0.07
N GLU A 200 -24.21 30.59 -0.48
CA GLU A 200 -24.02 29.63 -1.57
C GLU A 200 -23.69 30.33 -2.90
N PHE A 201 -22.92 29.70 -3.79
CA PHE A 201 -23.04 29.97 -5.23
C PHE A 201 -22.68 28.76 -6.10
N VAL A 202 -23.56 28.52 -7.07
CA VAL A 202 -23.59 27.43 -8.05
C VAL A 202 -22.83 27.84 -9.32
N GLY A 203 -22.06 26.89 -9.87
CA GLY A 203 -21.87 26.56 -11.29
C GLY A 203 -21.43 27.64 -12.30
N SER A 204 -20.36 27.34 -13.06
CA SER A 204 -20.36 27.58 -14.51
C SER A 204 -19.27 26.77 -15.23
N ALA A 205 -19.70 26.09 -16.30
CA ALA A 205 -18.87 25.36 -17.23
C ALA A 205 -18.17 26.32 -18.21
N CYS A 206 -16.92 26.06 -18.55
CA CYS A 206 -16.21 26.78 -19.61
C CYS A 206 -15.94 25.84 -20.78
N THR A 207 -16.78 25.94 -21.81
CA THR A 207 -16.49 25.51 -23.17
C THR A 207 -15.65 26.60 -23.84
N SER A 208 -14.58 26.23 -24.55
CA SER A 208 -13.90 27.17 -25.45
C SER A 208 -13.89 26.60 -26.87
N THR A 209 -14.57 27.34 -27.73
CA THR A 209 -14.75 27.10 -29.16
C THR A 209 -13.60 27.69 -29.95
N CYS A 210 -13.21 26.96 -31.00
CA CYS A 210 -12.25 27.36 -32.02
C CYS A 210 -12.66 28.66 -32.73
N ALA A 211 -11.68 29.56 -32.92
CA ALA A 211 -11.77 30.66 -33.88
C ALA A 211 -10.77 30.45 -35.02
N LEU A 212 -11.33 30.36 -36.23
CA LEU A 212 -10.62 30.31 -37.50
C LEU A 212 -9.97 31.65 -37.84
N GLY A 213 -8.69 31.61 -38.23
CA GLY A 213 -8.01 32.68 -38.95
C GLY A 213 -7.33 32.12 -40.21
N LYS A 214 -7.85 32.48 -41.39
CA LYS A 214 -7.24 32.18 -42.70
C LYS A 214 -6.26 33.30 -43.09
N ALA A 215 -5.06 32.94 -43.52
CA ALA A 215 -4.30 33.71 -44.51
C ALA A 215 -3.37 32.75 -45.29
N GLY A 216 -3.47 32.79 -46.62
CA GLY A 216 -2.84 31.84 -47.52
C GLY A 216 -1.43 32.22 -47.99
N GLY A 217 -0.73 31.26 -48.62
CA GLY A 217 0.51 31.54 -49.34
C GLY A 217 1.33 30.32 -49.75
N LYS A 218 1.10 29.85 -50.99
CA LYS A 218 2.03 29.16 -51.91
C LYS A 218 2.61 27.79 -51.52
N ARG A 219 2.13 26.77 -52.25
CA ARG A 219 2.71 25.42 -52.41
C ARG A 219 4.08 25.48 -53.11
N ARG A 220 5.08 24.82 -52.52
CA ARG A 220 6.30 24.33 -53.21
C ARG A 220 6.50 22.85 -52.87
N ARG A 221 6.87 22.06 -53.88
CA ARG A 221 7.10 20.59 -53.82
C ARG A 221 8.31 20.26 -52.92
N PRO A 222 8.32 19.15 -52.17
CA PRO A 222 9.52 18.70 -51.48
C PRO A 222 10.43 17.90 -52.43
N GLY A 223 11.69 18.32 -52.54
CA GLY A 223 12.81 17.49 -53.00
C GLY A 223 13.41 16.69 -51.84
N PRO A 224 14.27 15.68 -52.11
CA PRO A 224 14.69 14.70 -51.12
C PRO A 224 15.58 15.33 -50.05
N GLN A 225 15.23 15.17 -48.78
CA GLN A 225 16.05 15.61 -47.65
C GLN A 225 17.20 14.63 -47.42
N ALA A 226 18.41 15.18 -47.41
CA ALA A 226 19.63 14.52 -46.94
C ALA A 226 19.62 14.41 -45.41
N LEU A 227 20.19 13.32 -44.90
CA LEU A 227 20.40 13.03 -43.48
C LEU A 227 21.29 14.11 -42.82
N PRO A 228 20.95 14.64 -41.64
CA PRO A 228 21.86 15.49 -40.89
C PRO A 228 22.84 14.64 -40.06
N GLY A 229 24.14 14.96 -40.15
CA GLY A 229 25.20 14.40 -39.33
C GLY A 229 25.13 14.86 -37.86
N PRO A 230 26.02 14.33 -36.99
CA PRO A 230 25.91 14.48 -35.54
C PRO A 230 26.25 15.91 -35.11
N GLY A 231 25.23 16.65 -34.68
CA GLY A 231 25.40 17.96 -34.04
C GLY A 231 25.80 17.80 -32.58
N LEU A 232 26.91 18.45 -32.20
CA LEU A 232 27.34 18.65 -30.82
C LEU A 232 26.21 19.22 -29.96
N VAL A 233 25.89 18.53 -28.87
CA VAL A 233 24.92 18.96 -27.86
C VAL A 233 25.55 20.06 -27.00
N PRO A 234 24.86 21.18 -26.71
CA PRO A 234 25.39 22.22 -25.82
C PRO A 234 25.58 21.68 -24.41
N THR A 235 26.80 21.75 -23.91
CA THR A 235 27.17 21.49 -22.51
C THR A 235 26.56 22.54 -21.60
N GLY A 236 25.38 22.24 -21.05
CA GLY A 236 24.67 23.13 -20.13
C GLY A 236 23.32 22.59 -19.65
N GLN A 237 23.06 21.29 -19.75
CA GLN A 237 21.88 20.68 -19.14
C GLN A 237 22.18 20.37 -17.67
N VAL A 238 21.53 21.10 -16.78
CA VAL A 238 21.30 20.70 -15.39
C VAL A 238 20.87 19.25 -15.41
N SER A 239 21.63 18.36 -14.76
CA SER A 239 21.26 16.95 -14.65
C SER A 239 19.82 16.87 -14.12
N PRO A 240 18.95 15.98 -14.66
CA PRO A 240 17.62 15.82 -14.13
C PRO A 240 17.76 15.48 -12.65
N ARG A 241 17.27 16.40 -11.83
CA ARG A 241 17.20 16.34 -10.37
C ARG A 241 16.89 14.89 -9.93
N GLU A 242 17.88 14.19 -9.36
CA GLU A 242 17.76 12.78 -8.91
C GLU A 242 16.66 12.60 -7.84
N ASN A 243 15.79 11.60 -8.03
CA ASN A 243 14.67 11.24 -7.15
C ASN A 243 15.10 10.05 -6.24
N PRO A 244 15.08 10.15 -4.90
CA PRO A 244 15.59 9.10 -4.02
C PRO A 244 14.91 7.74 -4.21
N TRP A 245 13.61 7.72 -4.48
CA TRP A 245 12.88 6.48 -4.75
C TRP A 245 13.26 5.88 -6.11
N GLU A 246 13.58 6.69 -7.12
CA GLU A 246 14.06 6.18 -8.41
C GLU A 246 15.41 5.50 -8.28
N THR A 247 16.33 6.08 -7.50
CA THR A 247 17.61 5.43 -7.19
C THR A 247 17.38 4.07 -6.51
N TRP A 248 16.49 4.03 -5.51
CA TRP A 248 16.08 2.78 -4.84
C TRP A 248 15.43 1.77 -5.79
N ASN A 249 14.49 2.23 -6.62
CA ASN A 249 13.76 1.37 -7.54
C ASN A 249 14.69 0.76 -8.60
N ARG A 250 15.64 1.54 -9.13
CA ARG A 250 16.67 1.02 -10.04
C ARG A 250 17.51 -0.05 -9.38
N LEU A 251 18.02 0.22 -8.17
CA LEU A 251 18.84 -0.72 -7.41
C LEU A 251 18.09 -2.04 -7.15
N ARG A 252 16.88 -1.97 -6.58
CA ARG A 252 16.12 -3.18 -6.24
C ARG A 252 15.69 -3.97 -7.48
N THR A 253 15.47 -3.29 -8.61
CA THR A 253 15.15 -3.94 -9.90
C THR A 253 16.35 -4.72 -10.41
N LEU A 254 17.55 -4.13 -10.37
CA LEU A 254 18.80 -4.83 -10.70
C LEU A 254 19.10 -6.00 -9.73
N CYS A 255 18.60 -5.92 -8.50
CA CYS A 255 18.64 -6.99 -7.51
C CYS A 255 17.42 -7.92 -7.54
N GLU A 256 16.63 -7.88 -8.62
CA GLU A 256 15.50 -8.80 -8.86
C GLU A 256 14.48 -8.87 -7.70
N PHE A 257 14.26 -7.73 -7.03
CA PHE A 257 13.28 -7.57 -5.95
C PHE A 257 13.46 -8.54 -4.76
N LYS A 258 14.67 -9.08 -4.55
CA LYS A 258 14.95 -10.06 -3.47
C LYS A 258 14.48 -9.58 -2.11
N SER A 259 13.79 -10.44 -1.38
CA SER A 259 13.13 -10.13 -0.09
C SER A 259 14.09 -9.79 1.05
N SER A 260 15.37 -10.18 0.94
CA SER A 260 16.45 -9.83 1.86
C SER A 260 17.06 -8.44 1.63
N LEU A 261 16.64 -7.74 0.57
CA LEU A 261 16.98 -6.34 0.32
C LEU A 261 15.82 -5.45 0.80
N GLY A 262 16.12 -4.51 1.68
CA GLY A 262 15.13 -3.59 2.25
C GLY A 262 15.64 -2.16 2.35
N VAL A 263 14.78 -1.27 2.82
CA VAL A 263 15.07 0.17 2.95
C VAL A 263 15.25 0.56 4.41
N ALA A 264 16.34 1.26 4.72
CA ALA A 264 16.45 2.09 5.91
C ALA A 264 16.11 3.53 5.50
N LEU A 265 14.86 3.92 5.72
CA LEU A 265 14.30 5.16 5.21
C LEU A 265 14.60 6.31 6.18
N GLU A 266 15.48 7.22 5.77
CA GLU A 266 15.95 8.34 6.58
C GLU A 266 15.01 9.54 6.45
N LEU A 267 14.56 10.04 7.61
CA LEU A 267 13.76 11.25 7.72
C LEU A 267 14.67 12.47 7.60
N THR A 268 14.22 13.45 6.82
CA THR A 268 14.90 14.73 6.57
C THR A 268 14.19 15.86 7.31
N GLY A 269 14.84 17.03 7.45
CA GLY A 269 14.23 18.20 8.13
C GLY A 269 12.89 18.61 7.54
N ASP A 270 12.75 18.49 6.21
CA ASP A 270 11.50 18.69 5.48
C ASP A 270 10.99 17.39 4.88
N LEU A 271 9.66 17.21 4.89
CA LEU A 271 9.00 16.06 4.27
C LEU A 271 8.47 16.41 2.88
N PRO A 272 8.49 15.45 1.94
CA PRO A 272 7.85 15.62 0.64
C PRO A 272 6.32 15.59 0.78
N ASP A 273 5.62 15.83 -0.33
CA ASP A 273 4.17 15.80 -0.37
C ASP A 273 3.58 14.46 0.10
N PRO A 274 2.36 14.45 0.68
CA PRO A 274 1.74 13.24 1.24
C PRO A 274 1.66 12.06 0.29
N HIS A 275 1.41 12.29 -1.00
CA HIS A 275 1.35 11.22 -2.00
C HIS A 275 2.72 10.54 -2.21
N VAL A 276 3.83 11.31 -2.16
CA VAL A 276 5.19 10.77 -2.21
C VAL A 276 5.52 9.94 -0.97
N LEU A 277 5.04 10.37 0.20
CA LEU A 277 5.17 9.60 1.44
C LEU A 277 4.43 8.26 1.36
N GLN A 278 3.18 8.28 0.89
CA GLN A 278 2.36 7.07 0.75
C GLN A 278 2.97 6.01 -0.17
N ARG A 279 3.79 6.42 -1.16
CA ARG A 279 4.52 5.48 -2.04
C ARG A 279 5.39 4.51 -1.24
N TRP A 280 5.94 4.93 -0.11
CA TRP A 280 6.79 4.09 0.75
C TRP A 280 6.03 3.00 1.50
N HIS A 281 4.69 3.05 1.55
CA HIS A 281 3.89 2.01 2.22
C HIS A 281 3.94 0.66 1.50
N GLY A 282 4.18 0.66 0.18
CA GLY A 282 4.34 -0.57 -0.63
C GLY A 282 5.78 -1.03 -0.79
N GLU A 283 6.72 -0.37 -0.11
CA GLU A 283 8.15 -0.66 -0.17
C GLU A 283 8.59 -1.52 1.04
N PRO A 284 9.66 -2.33 0.90
CA PRO A 284 10.16 -3.16 1.99
C PRO A 284 10.98 -2.34 3.00
N VAL A 285 10.36 -1.33 3.62
CA VAL A 285 10.97 -0.52 4.67
C VAL A 285 11.19 -1.38 5.92
N LYS A 286 12.45 -1.50 6.33
CA LYS A 286 12.86 -2.30 7.51
C LYS A 286 13.10 -1.41 8.73
N ALA A 287 13.57 -0.19 8.50
CA ALA A 287 13.83 0.78 9.55
C ALA A 287 13.50 2.21 9.11
N LEU A 288 13.06 3.04 10.05
CA LEU A 288 13.10 4.51 9.91
C LEU A 288 14.35 5.04 10.61
N VAL A 289 15.13 5.88 9.92
CA VAL A 289 16.32 6.54 10.48
C VAL A 289 15.95 7.96 10.89
N PHE A 290 16.26 8.31 12.13
CA PHE A 290 15.96 9.59 12.76
C PHE A 290 17.27 10.30 13.10
N PRO A 291 17.69 11.29 12.29
CA PRO A 291 18.75 12.20 12.70
C PRO A 291 18.32 13.00 13.93
N THR A 292 19.18 13.18 14.93
CA THR A 292 18.86 14.03 16.10
C THR A 292 18.58 15.48 15.71
N ALA A 293 19.10 15.92 14.56
CA ALA A 293 18.90 17.26 13.99
C ALA A 293 17.44 17.59 13.62
N ILE A 294 16.60 16.58 13.29
CA ILE A 294 15.20 16.85 12.88
C ILE A 294 14.24 17.06 14.05
N PHE A 295 14.71 16.83 15.29
CA PHE A 295 13.88 17.02 16.48
C PHE A 295 13.87 18.50 16.89
N LEU A 296 12.67 19.04 16.98
CA LEU A 296 12.41 20.36 17.53
C LEU A 296 12.39 20.32 19.06
N THR A 297 12.65 21.44 19.71
CA THR A 297 12.55 21.56 21.17
C THR A 297 11.19 22.12 21.57
N ASN A 298 10.45 21.41 22.43
CA ASN A 298 9.18 21.92 22.95
C ASN A 298 9.39 22.94 24.10
N LYS A 299 8.30 23.56 24.57
CA LYS A 299 8.32 24.55 25.68
C LYS A 299 8.96 24.03 26.98
N LYS A 300 9.04 22.71 27.17
CA LYS A 300 9.61 22.05 28.35
C LYS A 300 11.06 21.56 28.11
N GLY A 301 11.66 21.86 26.96
CA GLY A 301 13.02 21.43 26.63
C GLY A 301 13.17 20.00 26.11
N TYR A 302 12.07 19.30 25.80
CA TYR A 302 12.10 17.93 25.28
C TYR A 302 12.09 17.87 23.75
N PRO A 303 12.74 16.87 23.13
CA PRO A 303 12.70 16.66 21.69
C PRO A 303 11.29 16.25 21.24
N VAL A 304 10.80 16.88 20.19
CA VAL A 304 9.52 16.57 19.53
C VAL A 304 9.66 16.72 18.01
N LEU A 305 8.90 15.95 17.25
CA LEU A 305 8.82 16.09 15.80
C LEU A 305 7.71 17.07 15.40
N SER A 306 7.80 17.63 14.20
CA SER A 306 6.72 18.45 13.63
C SER A 306 5.44 17.62 13.44
N LYS A 307 4.27 18.27 13.27
CA LYS A 307 3.00 17.56 13.11
C LYS A 307 2.97 16.64 11.89
N ALA A 308 3.58 17.05 10.77
CA ALA A 308 3.69 16.24 9.57
C ALA A 308 4.53 14.98 9.81
N HIS A 309 5.69 15.12 10.47
CA HIS A 309 6.51 13.98 10.90
C HIS A 309 5.78 13.04 11.85
N GLN A 310 5.06 13.59 12.84
CA GLN A 310 4.27 12.76 13.74
C GLN A 310 3.24 11.91 12.99
N ALA A 311 2.53 12.50 12.02
CA ALA A 311 1.54 11.78 11.22
C ALA A 311 2.18 10.64 10.42
N PHE A 312 3.28 10.93 9.69
CA PHE A 312 3.97 9.92 8.89
C PHE A 312 4.58 8.80 9.75
N VAL A 313 5.23 9.13 10.86
CA VAL A 313 5.86 8.14 11.75
C VAL A 313 4.81 7.23 12.39
N VAL A 314 3.68 7.79 12.86
CA VAL A 314 2.58 7.00 13.43
C VAL A 314 2.00 6.06 12.37
N ASP A 315 1.81 6.53 11.14
CA ASP A 315 1.32 5.69 10.04
C ASP A 315 2.29 4.54 9.72
N MET A 316 3.59 4.84 9.62
CA MET A 316 4.62 3.83 9.35
C MET A 316 4.76 2.77 10.46
N TYR A 317 4.48 3.11 11.72
CA TYR A 317 4.51 2.15 12.82
C TYR A 317 3.48 1.01 12.68
N ARG A 318 2.46 1.16 11.82
CA ARG A 318 1.52 0.09 11.46
C ARG A 318 2.21 -1.08 10.75
N PHE A 319 3.41 -0.87 10.20
CA PHE A 319 4.17 -1.89 9.45
C PHE A 319 5.24 -2.59 10.29
N LYS A 320 5.25 -2.43 11.62
CA LYS A 320 6.21 -3.09 12.54
C LYS A 320 7.67 -2.86 12.17
N ILE A 321 7.99 -1.66 11.72
CA ILE A 321 9.34 -1.22 11.37
C ILE A 321 10.22 -1.00 12.60
N GLN A 322 11.53 -1.13 12.43
CA GLN A 322 12.51 -0.75 13.44
C GLN A 322 12.80 0.75 13.39
N VAL A 323 13.43 1.26 14.45
CA VAL A 323 13.85 2.67 14.51
C VAL A 323 15.36 2.75 14.72
N LEU A 324 16.03 3.62 13.96
CA LEU A 324 17.44 3.94 14.12
C LEU A 324 17.59 5.40 14.50
N LEU A 325 18.27 5.70 15.60
CA LEU A 325 18.63 7.07 15.97
C LEU A 325 20.07 7.35 15.56
N ARG A 326 20.30 8.46 14.85
CA ARG A 326 21.60 8.86 14.30
C ARG A 326 21.98 10.26 14.79
N GLY A 327 23.27 10.47 15.07
CA GLY A 327 23.83 11.79 15.39
C GLY A 327 23.93 12.06 16.89
N ARG A 328 24.71 13.08 17.24
CA ARG A 328 24.97 13.46 18.64
C ARG A 328 23.72 14.00 19.32
N THR A 329 23.65 13.86 20.64
CA THR A 329 22.54 14.39 21.43
C THR A 329 22.54 15.92 21.39
N ARG A 330 21.43 16.52 20.92
CA ARG A 330 21.21 17.98 20.95
C ARG A 330 20.38 18.46 22.15
N HIS A 331 20.00 17.54 23.05
CA HIS A 331 19.09 17.80 24.17
C HIS A 331 19.73 17.33 25.49
N PRO A 332 19.57 18.05 26.61
CA PRO A 332 20.26 17.75 27.88
C PRO A 332 19.96 16.35 28.47
N GLY A 333 18.80 15.77 28.13
CA GLY A 333 18.40 14.45 28.60
C GLY A 333 19.08 13.25 27.91
N GLY A 334 20.09 13.49 27.07
CA GLY A 334 20.81 12.45 26.34
C GLY A 334 19.94 11.72 25.30
N TYR A 335 20.31 10.50 24.96
CA TYR A 335 19.53 9.66 24.02
C TYR A 335 18.15 9.18 24.55
N PRO A 336 17.97 8.85 25.85
CA PRO A 336 16.71 8.31 26.35
C PRO A 336 15.47 9.19 26.08
N VAL A 337 15.62 10.52 26.06
CA VAL A 337 14.48 11.42 25.81
C VAL A 337 13.93 11.32 24.38
N TYR A 338 14.76 10.95 23.40
CA TYR A 338 14.32 10.73 22.02
C TYR A 338 13.53 9.43 21.92
N LEU A 339 14.04 8.34 22.50
CA LEU A 339 13.36 7.04 22.51
C LEU A 339 12.04 7.10 23.28
N GLN A 340 12.00 7.83 24.39
CA GLN A 340 10.77 8.07 25.13
C GLN A 340 9.72 8.78 24.26
N TYR A 341 10.13 9.78 23.47
CA TYR A 341 9.23 10.49 22.57
C TYR A 341 8.75 9.60 21.41
N LEU A 342 9.63 8.80 20.81
CA LEU A 342 9.28 7.88 19.74
C LEU A 342 8.32 6.77 20.21
N GLU A 343 8.55 6.24 21.41
CA GLU A 343 7.61 5.32 22.07
C GLU A 343 6.28 6.02 22.36
N HIS A 344 6.29 7.28 22.81
CA HIS A 344 5.07 8.07 22.98
C HIS A 344 4.28 8.22 21.67
N LEU A 345 4.95 8.40 20.52
CA LEU A 345 4.28 8.41 19.21
C LEU A 345 3.68 7.05 18.88
N ARG A 346 4.42 5.95 19.10
CA ARG A 346 3.92 4.59 18.86
C ARG A 346 2.69 4.27 19.69
N LEU A 347 2.64 4.72 20.95
CA LEU A 347 1.48 4.53 21.82
C LEU A 347 0.20 5.21 21.29
N LYS A 348 0.31 6.20 20.40
CA LYS A 348 -0.87 6.82 19.74
C LYS A 348 -1.63 5.87 18.81
N LEU A 349 -1.03 4.75 18.41
CA LEU A 349 -1.72 3.70 17.64
C LEU A 349 -2.70 2.88 18.48
N PHE A 350 -2.68 3.01 19.81
CA PHE A 350 -3.38 2.10 20.70
C PHE A 350 -4.43 2.81 21.60
N PRO A 351 -5.53 2.11 21.94
CA PRO A 351 -5.90 0.77 21.46
C PRO A 351 -6.30 0.79 19.98
N LEU A 352 -5.98 -0.28 19.26
CA LEU A 352 -6.46 -0.45 17.90
C LEU A 352 -8.00 -0.55 17.91
N PRO A 353 -8.69 0.04 16.91
CA PRO A 353 -10.12 -0.20 16.68
C PRO A 353 -10.44 -1.70 16.66
N GLU A 354 -11.66 -2.08 17.05
CA GLU A 354 -12.08 -3.49 17.09
C GLU A 354 -11.94 -4.18 15.73
N GLN A 355 -12.29 -3.47 14.65
CA GLN A 355 -12.11 -3.94 13.28
C GLN A 355 -10.64 -4.23 12.96
N ASP A 356 -9.72 -3.30 13.21
CA ASP A 356 -8.29 -3.52 12.98
C ASP A 356 -7.75 -4.71 13.79
N ARG A 357 -8.26 -4.93 15.00
CA ARG A 357 -7.86 -6.09 15.82
C ARG A 357 -8.32 -7.41 15.19
N PHE A 358 -9.55 -7.44 14.67
CA PHE A 358 -10.10 -8.59 13.96
C PHE A 358 -9.37 -8.86 12.64
N GLU A 359 -9.03 -7.81 11.89
CA GLU A 359 -8.42 -7.90 10.57
C GLU A 359 -6.89 -8.09 10.61
N SER A 360 -6.21 -7.70 11.70
CA SER A 360 -4.74 -7.74 11.80
C SER A 360 -4.08 -9.09 11.50
N PRO A 361 -4.68 -10.27 11.83
CA PRO A 361 -4.11 -11.56 11.44
C PRO A 361 -4.13 -11.81 9.92
N TYR A 362 -4.96 -11.08 9.18
CA TYR A 362 -5.16 -11.23 7.74
C TYR A 362 -4.38 -10.19 6.92
N TYR A 363 -3.65 -9.28 7.56
CA TYR A 363 -2.87 -8.25 6.87
C TYR A 363 -1.85 -8.84 5.90
N ASP A 364 -2.04 -8.53 4.63
CA ASP A 364 -1.31 -9.05 3.47
C ASP A 364 -1.30 -10.59 3.34
N PHE A 365 -2.21 -11.29 4.02
CA PHE A 365 -2.31 -12.75 3.91
C PHE A 365 -3.10 -13.14 2.66
N LEU A 366 -2.45 -13.79 1.70
CA LEU A 366 -3.07 -14.19 0.44
C LEU A 366 -3.97 -15.42 0.62
N GLN A 367 -5.23 -15.29 0.23
CA GLN A 367 -6.23 -16.35 0.30
C GLN A 367 -6.78 -16.65 -1.10
N ALA A 368 -7.05 -17.92 -1.38
CA ALA A 368 -7.81 -18.28 -2.58
C ALA A 368 -9.24 -17.74 -2.46
N PRO A 369 -9.82 -17.11 -3.50
CA PRO A 369 -11.21 -16.71 -3.49
C PRO A 369 -12.11 -17.94 -3.31
N LEU A 370 -13.15 -17.79 -2.49
CA LEU A 370 -14.14 -18.84 -2.28
C LEU A 370 -14.87 -19.15 -3.60
N GLN A 371 -15.34 -20.38 -3.75
CA GLN A 371 -16.18 -20.79 -4.88
C GLN A 371 -17.45 -21.50 -4.37
N PRO A 372 -18.40 -20.79 -3.73
CA PRO A 372 -19.55 -21.43 -3.07
C PRO A 372 -20.49 -22.18 -4.01
N LEU A 373 -20.46 -21.91 -5.31
CA LEU A 373 -21.20 -22.69 -6.30
C LEU A 373 -20.58 -24.07 -6.52
N MET A 374 -19.26 -24.13 -6.70
CA MET A 374 -18.52 -25.36 -6.94
C MET A 374 -18.36 -26.20 -5.66
N ASP A 375 -18.03 -25.54 -4.55
CA ASP A 375 -17.74 -26.18 -3.27
C ASP A 375 -18.86 -25.96 -2.25
N ASN A 376 -18.96 -26.86 -1.26
CA ASN A 376 -19.87 -26.66 -0.14
C ASN A 376 -19.11 -26.02 1.02
N LEU A 377 -19.52 -24.82 1.42
CA LEU A 377 -18.87 -24.09 2.51
C LEU A 377 -19.02 -24.80 3.87
N GLU A 378 -17.97 -24.66 4.69
CA GLU A 378 -17.94 -25.14 6.06
C GLU A 378 -18.69 -24.21 7.02
N SER A 379 -19.15 -24.76 8.15
CA SER A 379 -19.95 -24.01 9.14
C SER A 379 -19.24 -22.76 9.68
N GLN A 380 -17.92 -22.82 9.90
CA GLN A 380 -17.14 -21.68 10.41
C GLN A 380 -17.05 -20.54 9.40
N THR A 381 -17.11 -20.84 8.09
CA THR A 381 -17.13 -19.82 7.04
C THR A 381 -18.41 -19.02 7.11
N TYR A 382 -19.57 -19.69 7.23
CA TYR A 382 -20.86 -19.01 7.44
C TYR A 382 -20.87 -18.20 8.73
N GLU A 383 -20.32 -18.72 9.83
CA GLU A 383 -20.25 -17.98 11.10
C GLU A 383 -19.44 -16.70 10.99
N THR A 384 -18.37 -16.70 10.17
CA THR A 384 -17.58 -15.49 9.92
C THR A 384 -18.39 -14.46 9.14
N PHE A 385 -19.13 -14.89 8.11
CA PHE A 385 -20.02 -14.00 7.36
C PHE A 385 -21.12 -13.38 8.23
N GLU A 386 -21.68 -14.17 9.14
CA GLU A 386 -22.78 -13.77 10.02
C GLU A 386 -22.38 -12.76 11.09
N LYS A 387 -21.09 -12.57 11.33
CA LYS A 387 -20.58 -11.57 12.28
C LYS A 387 -20.71 -10.14 11.77
N ASP A 388 -20.85 -9.92 10.46
CA ASP A 388 -20.96 -8.60 9.86
C ASP A 388 -22.38 -8.03 10.03
N PRO A 389 -22.59 -7.04 10.93
CA PRO A 389 -23.92 -6.53 11.19
C PRO A 389 -24.40 -5.57 10.09
N VAL A 390 -23.47 -4.88 9.42
CA VAL A 390 -23.80 -3.84 8.42
C VAL A 390 -24.38 -4.49 7.19
N LYS A 391 -23.81 -5.60 6.73
CA LYS A 391 -24.31 -6.35 5.58
C LYS A 391 -25.79 -6.68 5.70
N TYR A 392 -26.18 -7.39 6.76
CA TYR A 392 -27.56 -7.86 6.90
C TYR A 392 -28.54 -6.73 7.21
N ALA A 393 -28.10 -5.66 7.89
CA ALA A 393 -28.92 -4.46 8.10
C ALA A 393 -29.25 -3.77 6.76
N GLN A 394 -28.28 -3.63 5.86
CA GLN A 394 -28.51 -3.05 4.53
C GLN A 394 -29.44 -3.92 3.68
N TYR A 395 -29.31 -5.25 3.76
CA TYR A 395 -30.25 -6.17 3.10
C TYR A 395 -31.67 -6.08 3.67
N GLU A 396 -31.82 -5.98 5.01
CA GLU A 396 -33.13 -5.77 5.63
C GLU A 396 -33.77 -4.48 5.14
N GLU A 397 -33.01 -3.38 5.08
CA GLU A 397 -33.52 -2.10 4.59
C GLU A 397 -33.92 -2.16 3.11
N ALA A 398 -33.12 -2.84 2.28
CA ALA A 398 -33.44 -3.04 0.86
C ALA A 398 -34.74 -3.84 0.68
N VAL A 399 -34.94 -4.91 1.46
CA VAL A 399 -36.17 -5.71 1.42
C VAL A 399 -37.37 -4.90 1.93
N ALA A 400 -37.21 -4.10 2.99
CA ALA A 400 -38.29 -3.24 3.49
C ALA A 400 -38.71 -2.19 2.45
N ALA A 401 -37.74 -1.56 1.79
CA ALA A 401 -37.98 -0.59 0.72
C ALA A 401 -38.63 -1.22 -0.52
N ALA A 402 -38.29 -2.47 -0.87
CA ALA A 402 -38.93 -3.21 -1.95
C ALA A 402 -40.36 -3.63 -1.58
N LEU A 403 -40.60 -4.06 -0.33
CA LEU A 403 -41.92 -4.42 0.18
C LEU A 403 -42.91 -3.24 0.18
N ALA A 404 -42.42 -2.01 0.32
CA ALA A 404 -43.24 -0.80 0.30
C ALA A 404 -43.87 -0.51 -1.07
N VAL A 405 -43.34 -1.08 -2.16
CA VAL A 405 -43.86 -0.89 -3.52
C VAL A 405 -44.65 -2.10 -4.04
N THR A 406 -44.70 -3.21 -3.31
CA THR A 406 -45.54 -4.35 -3.67
C THR A 406 -47.01 -4.10 -3.31
N ALA A 407 -47.93 -4.80 -3.98
CA ALA A 407 -49.38 -4.56 -3.81
C ALA A 407 -49.86 -4.80 -2.35
N PRO A 408 -50.46 -3.80 -1.67
CA PRO A 408 -50.74 -3.86 -0.23
C PRO A 408 -51.61 -5.04 0.24
N THR A 409 -52.51 -5.52 -0.61
CA THR A 409 -53.54 -6.50 -0.24
C THR A 409 -53.17 -7.94 -0.56
N THR A 410 -51.98 -8.20 -1.09
CA THR A 410 -51.53 -9.53 -1.49
C THR A 410 -50.36 -10.00 -0.62
N VAL A 411 -50.37 -11.28 -0.24
CA VAL A 411 -49.20 -11.95 0.33
C VAL A 411 -48.05 -11.83 -0.67
N THR A 412 -46.97 -11.18 -0.26
CA THR A 412 -45.79 -10.99 -1.12
C THR A 412 -44.91 -12.24 -1.08
N VAL A 413 -44.53 -12.77 -2.24
CA VAL A 413 -43.65 -13.94 -2.33
C VAL A 413 -42.20 -13.48 -2.38
N ILE A 414 -41.43 -13.82 -1.34
CA ILE A 414 -39.99 -13.57 -1.26
C ILE A 414 -39.25 -14.88 -1.49
N MET A 415 -38.27 -14.90 -2.38
CA MET A 415 -37.39 -16.05 -2.58
C MET A 415 -35.97 -15.66 -2.24
N VAL A 416 -35.42 -16.25 -1.18
CA VAL A 416 -34.01 -16.11 -0.79
C VAL A 416 -33.24 -17.24 -1.46
N VAL A 417 -32.42 -16.91 -2.47
CA VAL A 417 -31.62 -17.88 -3.23
C VAL A 417 -30.16 -17.85 -2.81
N GLY A 418 -29.62 -19.00 -2.41
CA GLY A 418 -28.36 -19.08 -1.65
C GLY A 418 -28.57 -18.71 -0.19
N ALA A 419 -29.54 -19.35 0.47
CA ALA A 419 -29.97 -18.96 1.82
C ALA A 419 -28.93 -19.21 2.93
N GLY A 420 -27.90 -20.02 2.69
CA GLY A 420 -26.87 -20.37 3.66
C GLY A 420 -27.48 -20.93 4.95
N ARG A 421 -27.09 -20.40 6.11
CA ARG A 421 -27.69 -20.77 7.41
C ARG A 421 -28.90 -19.91 7.80
N GLY A 422 -29.40 -19.08 6.88
CA GLY A 422 -30.64 -18.32 7.02
C GLY A 422 -30.58 -16.86 7.51
N PRO A 423 -29.44 -16.13 7.55
CA PRO A 423 -29.47 -14.74 8.02
C PRO A 423 -30.31 -13.82 7.11
N LEU A 424 -30.31 -14.02 5.79
CA LEU A 424 -31.18 -13.26 4.87
C LEU A 424 -32.65 -13.66 4.96
N VAL A 425 -32.94 -14.89 5.36
CA VAL A 425 -34.32 -15.32 5.68
C VAL A 425 -34.83 -14.53 6.89
N ARG A 426 -34.01 -14.43 7.95
CA ARG A 426 -34.32 -13.59 9.13
C ARG A 426 -34.48 -12.13 8.76
N ALA A 427 -33.56 -11.56 7.99
CA ALA A 427 -33.63 -10.17 7.54
C ALA A 427 -34.92 -9.91 6.74
N SER A 428 -35.29 -10.82 5.83
CA SER A 428 -36.52 -10.68 5.03
C SER A 428 -37.78 -10.71 5.91
N LEU A 429 -37.84 -11.59 6.91
CA LEU A 429 -38.95 -11.65 7.86
C LEU A 429 -38.99 -10.43 8.80
N ALA A 430 -37.83 -9.92 9.22
CA ALA A 430 -37.73 -8.70 10.01
C ALA A 430 -38.23 -7.48 9.22
N ALA A 431 -37.80 -7.32 7.97
CA ALA A 431 -38.28 -6.31 7.05
C ALA A 431 -39.80 -6.40 6.85
N ALA A 432 -40.35 -7.60 6.65
CA ALA A 432 -41.80 -7.82 6.52
C ALA A 432 -42.59 -7.39 7.76
N ARG A 433 -42.10 -7.74 8.96
CA ARG A 433 -42.71 -7.31 10.22
C ARG A 433 -42.69 -5.79 10.37
N ARG A 434 -41.55 -5.14 10.06
CA ARG A 434 -41.38 -3.69 10.12
C ARG A 434 -42.25 -2.95 9.11
N ALA A 435 -42.42 -3.52 7.92
CA ALA A 435 -43.27 -2.97 6.87
C ALA A 435 -44.76 -3.32 7.02
N HIS A 436 -45.14 -4.11 8.04
CA HIS A 436 -46.50 -4.63 8.24
C HIS A 436 -47.06 -5.34 7.00
N ARG A 437 -46.27 -6.23 6.39
CA ARG A 437 -46.62 -6.97 5.17
C ARG A 437 -46.67 -8.47 5.45
N ASP A 438 -47.72 -9.12 4.95
CA ASP A 438 -47.79 -10.57 4.92
C ASP A 438 -46.89 -11.12 3.81
N VAL A 439 -46.01 -12.05 4.17
CA VAL A 439 -45.03 -12.63 3.24
C VAL A 439 -45.03 -14.15 3.29
N ARG A 440 -44.75 -14.76 2.14
CA ARG A 440 -44.38 -16.17 2.00
C ARG A 440 -42.93 -16.23 1.54
N VAL A 441 -42.08 -16.96 2.26
CA VAL A 441 -40.65 -17.01 2.00
C VAL A 441 -40.24 -18.40 1.52
N TYR A 442 -39.49 -18.49 0.42
CA TYR A 442 -38.77 -19.69 0.01
C TYR A 442 -37.28 -19.50 0.27
N ALA A 443 -36.67 -20.41 1.02
CA ALA A 443 -35.23 -20.44 1.29
C ALA A 443 -34.59 -21.53 0.41
N VAL A 444 -34.02 -21.14 -0.73
CA VAL A 444 -33.40 -22.04 -1.71
C VAL A 444 -31.90 -22.15 -1.41
N GLU A 445 -31.43 -23.38 -1.18
CA GLU A 445 -30.03 -23.66 -0.86
C GLU A 445 -29.59 -25.00 -1.47
N LYS A 446 -28.42 -25.01 -2.11
CA LYS A 446 -27.86 -26.19 -2.77
C LYS A 446 -26.95 -27.01 -1.86
N ASN A 447 -26.29 -26.38 -0.88
CA ASN A 447 -25.43 -27.05 0.09
C ASN A 447 -26.29 -27.88 1.07
N PRO A 448 -26.25 -29.23 0.99
CA PRO A 448 -27.11 -30.08 1.82
C PRO A 448 -26.83 -29.93 3.32
N ASN A 449 -25.62 -29.50 3.70
CA ASN A 449 -25.25 -29.28 5.10
C ASN A 449 -25.93 -28.04 5.67
N ALA A 450 -25.95 -26.93 4.91
CA ALA A 450 -26.63 -25.70 5.30
C ALA A 450 -28.16 -25.88 5.37
N VAL A 451 -28.71 -26.72 4.49
CA VAL A 451 -30.13 -27.13 4.52
C VAL A 451 -30.53 -27.78 5.85
N VAL A 452 -29.64 -28.56 6.47
CA VAL A 452 -29.89 -29.13 7.81
C VAL A 452 -30.09 -27.99 8.83
N THR A 453 -29.23 -26.98 8.81
CA THR A 453 -29.36 -25.80 9.67
C THR A 453 -30.65 -25.03 9.40
N LEU A 454 -31.00 -24.78 8.12
CA LEU A 454 -32.22 -24.07 7.74
C LEU A 454 -33.49 -24.77 8.20
N ARG A 455 -33.58 -26.10 8.05
CA ARG A 455 -34.75 -26.87 8.49
C ARG A 455 -34.92 -26.83 10.01
N ASN A 456 -33.82 -27.00 10.75
CA ASN A 456 -33.85 -26.85 12.19
C ASN A 456 -34.22 -25.43 12.60
N LEU A 457 -33.70 -24.41 11.91
CA LEU A 457 -34.02 -23.01 12.17
C LEU A 457 -35.53 -22.74 12.01
N VAL A 458 -36.13 -23.17 10.91
CA VAL A 458 -37.58 -23.05 10.67
C VAL A 458 -38.39 -23.70 11.79
N ALA A 459 -38.00 -24.92 12.21
CA ALA A 459 -38.69 -25.64 13.27
C ALA A 459 -38.53 -24.97 14.64
N MET A 460 -37.33 -24.51 14.99
CA MET A 460 -37.03 -23.85 16.27
C MET A 460 -37.75 -22.50 16.40
N GLU A 461 -37.79 -21.72 15.33
CA GLU A 461 -38.43 -20.40 15.32
C GLU A 461 -39.95 -20.47 15.11
N GLY A 462 -40.49 -21.67 14.79
CA GLY A 462 -41.90 -21.89 14.54
C GLY A 462 -42.43 -21.17 13.30
N TRP A 463 -41.59 -20.94 12.28
CA TRP A 463 -41.99 -20.24 11.06
C TRP A 463 -42.90 -21.12 10.20
N THR A 464 -44.16 -20.71 10.04
CA THR A 464 -45.15 -21.40 9.21
C THR A 464 -45.20 -20.88 7.77
N ASN A 465 -44.59 -19.73 7.51
CA ASN A 465 -44.58 -19.05 6.23
C ASN A 465 -43.25 -19.18 5.47
N VAL A 466 -42.34 -20.04 5.93
CA VAL A 466 -41.03 -20.29 5.31
C VAL A 466 -40.95 -21.73 4.79
N THR A 467 -40.62 -21.89 3.51
CA THR A 467 -40.40 -23.19 2.87
C THR A 467 -38.93 -23.36 2.49
N VAL A 468 -38.26 -24.40 3.00
CA VAL A 468 -36.87 -24.72 2.64
C VAL A 468 -36.84 -25.58 1.38
N VAL A 469 -36.09 -25.14 0.37
CA VAL A 469 -35.93 -25.83 -0.92
C VAL A 469 -34.47 -26.24 -1.09
N ALA A 470 -34.21 -27.54 -1.04
CA ALA A 470 -32.86 -28.11 -1.09
C ALA A 470 -32.46 -28.42 -2.54
N THR A 471 -32.03 -27.41 -3.29
CA THR A 471 -31.73 -27.53 -4.73
C THR A 471 -30.85 -26.38 -5.23
N ASP A 472 -30.30 -26.55 -6.43
CA ASP A 472 -29.66 -25.46 -7.17
C ASP A 472 -30.72 -24.56 -7.80
N MET A 473 -30.64 -23.26 -7.53
CA MET A 473 -31.60 -22.25 -8.01
C MET A 473 -31.75 -22.25 -9.54
N ARG A 474 -30.70 -22.64 -10.29
CA ARG A 474 -30.71 -22.65 -11.76
C ARG A 474 -31.56 -23.79 -12.34
N THR A 475 -31.86 -24.80 -11.53
CA THR A 475 -32.60 -26.01 -11.94
C THR A 475 -33.97 -26.13 -11.29
N TRP A 476 -34.28 -25.25 -10.33
CA TRP A 476 -35.51 -25.32 -9.56
C TRP A 476 -36.72 -24.90 -10.39
N VAL A 477 -37.76 -25.75 -10.37
CA VAL A 477 -39.09 -25.39 -10.89
C VAL A 477 -39.94 -24.88 -9.73
N ALA A 478 -40.05 -23.56 -9.61
CA ALA A 478 -40.79 -22.93 -8.54
C ALA A 478 -42.32 -23.13 -8.69
N PRO A 479 -43.06 -23.36 -7.60
CA PRO A 479 -44.51 -23.56 -7.64
C PRO A 479 -45.29 -22.26 -7.92
N GLU A 480 -44.68 -21.11 -7.68
CA GLU A 480 -45.23 -19.78 -7.95
C GLU A 480 -44.09 -18.79 -8.24
N LYS A 481 -44.38 -17.63 -8.84
CA LYS A 481 -43.37 -16.60 -9.15
C LYS A 481 -43.14 -15.65 -7.97
N ALA A 482 -41.89 -15.26 -7.72
CA ALA A 482 -41.47 -14.30 -6.71
C ALA A 482 -41.86 -12.87 -7.06
N ASP A 483 -42.27 -12.09 -6.05
CA ASP A 483 -42.30 -10.64 -6.11
C ASP A 483 -40.91 -10.05 -5.87
N ILE A 484 -40.17 -10.63 -4.91
CA ILE A 484 -38.84 -10.17 -4.51
C ILE A 484 -37.92 -11.40 -4.48
N LEU A 485 -36.83 -11.35 -5.24
CA LEU A 485 -35.75 -12.33 -5.23
C LEU A 485 -34.55 -11.74 -4.49
N VAL A 486 -34.11 -12.36 -3.41
CA VAL A 486 -33.01 -11.87 -2.56
C VAL A 486 -31.85 -12.86 -2.62
N SER A 487 -30.63 -12.35 -2.80
CA SER A 487 -29.41 -13.16 -2.85
C SER A 487 -28.20 -12.41 -2.32
N GLU A 488 -27.22 -13.14 -1.81
CA GLU A 488 -25.88 -12.64 -1.49
C GLU A 488 -24.90 -13.70 -1.98
N LEU A 489 -24.49 -13.53 -3.24
CA LEU A 489 -23.61 -14.43 -4.00
C LEU A 489 -22.40 -13.65 -4.52
N LEU A 490 -22.03 -12.58 -3.81
CA LEU A 490 -21.04 -11.61 -4.25
C LEU A 490 -19.68 -11.99 -3.68
N GLY A 491 -18.69 -12.10 -4.56
CA GLY A 491 -17.29 -12.15 -4.13
C GLY A 491 -16.68 -10.75 -4.01
N SER A 492 -15.41 -10.67 -3.62
CA SER A 492 -14.70 -9.40 -3.46
C SER A 492 -14.50 -8.58 -4.76
N PHE A 493 -14.80 -9.17 -5.91
CA PHE A 493 -14.83 -8.50 -7.21
C PHE A 493 -16.25 -8.50 -7.81
N GLY A 494 -17.27 -8.61 -6.95
CA GLY A 494 -18.69 -8.61 -7.32
C GLY A 494 -19.13 -9.93 -7.94
N ASP A 495 -18.69 -10.21 -9.16
CA ASP A 495 -19.16 -11.34 -9.97
C ASP A 495 -18.28 -12.60 -9.89
N ASN A 496 -17.17 -12.58 -9.14
CA ASN A 496 -16.22 -13.69 -9.03
C ASN A 496 -16.70 -14.91 -8.22
N GLU A 497 -17.95 -14.90 -7.75
CA GLU A 497 -18.64 -16.07 -7.18
C GLU A 497 -19.86 -16.49 -8.02
N LEU A 498 -19.91 -16.05 -9.29
CA LEU A 498 -20.88 -16.45 -10.31
C LEU A 498 -22.33 -16.03 -10.02
N SER A 499 -22.50 -14.94 -9.27
CA SER A 499 -23.80 -14.29 -9.09
C SER A 499 -24.54 -14.07 -10.42
N PRO A 500 -23.92 -13.61 -11.53
CA PRO A 500 -24.64 -13.42 -12.79
C PRO A 500 -25.29 -14.72 -13.28
N GLU A 501 -24.53 -15.80 -13.41
CA GLU A 501 -25.01 -17.07 -13.93
C GLU A 501 -26.04 -17.74 -13.00
N CYS A 502 -25.89 -17.56 -11.69
CA CYS A 502 -26.86 -18.05 -10.71
C CYS A 502 -28.20 -17.32 -10.84
N LEU A 503 -28.17 -15.98 -10.90
CA LEU A 503 -29.36 -15.14 -10.94
C LEU A 503 -30.05 -15.15 -12.30
N ASP A 504 -29.32 -15.31 -13.40
CA ASP A 504 -29.92 -15.53 -14.72
C ASP A 504 -30.76 -16.82 -14.74
N GLY A 505 -30.30 -17.88 -14.07
CA GLY A 505 -31.07 -19.11 -13.90
C GLY A 505 -32.27 -18.93 -12.96
N ALA A 506 -32.08 -18.24 -11.83
CA ALA A 506 -33.14 -17.97 -10.86
C ALA A 506 -34.23 -17.02 -11.38
N GLN A 507 -33.91 -16.17 -12.37
CA GLN A 507 -34.84 -15.21 -12.95
C GLN A 507 -36.08 -15.87 -13.56
N ALA A 508 -36.01 -17.15 -13.96
CA ALA A 508 -37.14 -17.90 -14.53
C ALA A 508 -38.38 -17.90 -13.61
N PHE A 509 -38.19 -17.80 -12.29
CA PHE A 509 -39.27 -17.76 -11.30
C PHE A 509 -39.48 -16.37 -10.68
N LEU A 510 -38.96 -15.30 -11.27
CA LEU A 510 -39.30 -13.93 -10.91
C LEU A 510 -40.52 -13.44 -11.72
N LYS A 511 -41.42 -12.64 -11.12
CA LYS A 511 -42.57 -12.05 -11.83
C LYS A 511 -42.12 -11.16 -12.99
N ASP A 512 -42.72 -11.36 -14.15
CA ASP A 512 -42.41 -10.57 -15.35
C ASP A 512 -42.88 -9.14 -15.16
N GLY A 513 -42.05 -8.16 -15.53
CA GLY A 513 -42.40 -6.75 -15.41
C GLY A 513 -42.21 -6.18 -14.00
N SER A 514 -42.85 -6.77 -12.99
CA SER A 514 -42.93 -6.22 -11.63
C SER A 514 -42.00 -6.83 -10.59
N GLY A 515 -41.35 -7.97 -10.88
CA GLY A 515 -40.46 -8.63 -9.94
C GLY A 515 -39.17 -7.85 -9.70
N ILE A 516 -38.73 -7.82 -8.44
CA ILE A 516 -37.55 -7.10 -7.97
C ILE A 516 -36.46 -8.11 -7.60
N SER A 517 -35.23 -7.88 -8.06
CA SER A 517 -34.06 -8.62 -7.57
C SER A 517 -33.25 -7.75 -6.62
N ILE A 518 -32.74 -8.35 -5.55
CA ILE A 518 -31.84 -7.73 -4.57
C ILE A 518 -30.61 -8.65 -4.46
N PRO A 519 -29.40 -8.20 -4.87
CA PRO A 519 -29.09 -6.87 -5.39
C PRO A 519 -29.68 -6.59 -6.77
N CYS A 520 -30.06 -5.34 -7.03
CA CYS A 520 -30.50 -4.87 -8.34
C CYS A 520 -29.33 -4.77 -9.33
N GLN A 521 -28.16 -4.37 -8.85
CA GLN A 521 -26.98 -4.17 -9.66
C GLN A 521 -25.72 -4.26 -8.81
N TYR A 522 -24.61 -4.68 -9.42
CA TYR A 522 -23.30 -4.54 -8.83
C TYR A 522 -22.26 -4.26 -9.91
N THR A 523 -21.22 -3.52 -9.51
CA THR A 523 -20.11 -3.11 -10.36
C THR A 523 -18.79 -3.44 -9.68
N SER A 524 -17.91 -4.15 -10.38
CA SER A 524 -16.53 -4.37 -9.95
C SER A 524 -15.67 -3.13 -10.23
N TYR A 525 -14.62 -2.91 -9.43
CA TYR A 525 -13.72 -1.77 -9.57
C TYR A 525 -12.27 -2.23 -9.50
N LEU A 526 -11.39 -1.58 -10.27
CA LEU A 526 -9.98 -1.92 -10.34
C LEU A 526 -9.11 -0.69 -10.04
N ALA A 527 -8.01 -0.87 -9.31
CA ALA A 527 -7.00 0.16 -9.09
C ALA A 527 -5.57 -0.42 -9.21
N PRO A 528 -4.62 0.26 -9.88
CA PRO A 528 -3.22 -0.16 -9.90
C PRO A 528 -2.59 0.02 -8.51
N ILE A 529 -1.82 -0.98 -8.07
CA ILE A 529 -1.15 -0.94 -6.77
C ILE A 529 0.34 -1.25 -6.88
N SER A 530 1.10 -0.69 -5.95
CA SER A 530 2.47 -1.09 -5.64
C SER A 530 2.52 -1.82 -4.31
N SER A 531 3.00 -3.07 -4.31
CA SER A 531 3.34 -3.82 -3.10
C SER A 531 4.42 -4.83 -3.42
N SER A 532 5.65 -4.53 -3.00
CA SER A 532 6.77 -5.46 -3.15
C SER A 532 6.57 -6.72 -2.30
N LYS A 533 5.87 -6.58 -1.16
CA LYS A 533 5.55 -7.69 -0.24
C LYS A 533 4.63 -8.71 -0.90
N LEU A 534 3.46 -8.28 -1.37
CA LEU A 534 2.47 -9.17 -1.98
C LEU A 534 3.01 -9.83 -3.25
N TRP A 535 3.75 -9.08 -4.07
CA TRP A 535 4.39 -9.64 -5.25
C TRP A 535 5.42 -10.71 -4.90
N ASN A 536 6.30 -10.45 -3.94
CA ASN A 536 7.31 -11.43 -3.52
C ASN A 536 6.67 -12.69 -2.91
N GLU A 537 5.55 -12.57 -2.20
CA GLU A 537 4.81 -13.71 -1.66
C GLU A 537 4.31 -14.63 -2.78
N VAL A 538 3.66 -14.09 -3.81
CA VAL A 538 3.24 -14.85 -5.00
C VAL A 538 4.46 -15.36 -5.78
N HIS A 539 5.50 -14.54 -5.94
CA HIS A 539 6.69 -14.90 -6.74
C HIS A 539 7.50 -16.02 -6.11
N SER A 540 7.43 -16.17 -4.78
CA SER A 540 8.15 -17.21 -4.05
C SER A 540 7.77 -18.64 -4.47
N TYR A 541 6.56 -18.84 -5.00
CA TYR A 541 6.10 -20.11 -5.56
C TYR A 541 6.80 -20.49 -6.88
N LYS A 542 7.35 -19.51 -7.60
CA LYS A 542 8.11 -19.69 -8.86
C LYS A 542 7.35 -20.45 -9.95
N ASP A 543 6.03 -20.26 -10.03
CA ASP A 543 5.21 -20.85 -11.07
C ASP A 543 4.19 -19.86 -11.68
N LEU A 544 3.66 -20.22 -12.84
CA LEU A 544 2.64 -19.43 -13.53
C LEU A 544 1.28 -19.52 -12.85
N LYS A 545 0.97 -20.64 -12.18
CA LYS A 545 -0.34 -20.87 -11.58
C LYS A 545 -0.66 -19.79 -10.55
N HIS A 546 0.29 -19.51 -9.66
CA HIS A 546 0.11 -18.50 -8.61
C HIS A 546 0.13 -17.08 -9.20
N MET A 547 1.01 -16.81 -10.15
CA MET A 547 1.08 -15.51 -10.84
C MET A 547 -0.12 -15.18 -11.75
N GLU A 548 -0.96 -16.17 -12.04
CA GLU A 548 -2.15 -16.04 -12.87
C GLU A 548 -3.43 -16.36 -12.08
N THR A 549 -3.35 -16.33 -10.75
CA THR A 549 -4.49 -16.45 -9.84
C THR A 549 -4.74 -15.12 -9.16
N ALA A 550 -6.02 -14.74 -9.02
CA ALA A 550 -6.39 -13.61 -8.17
C ALA A 550 -6.60 -14.08 -6.73
N TYR A 551 -6.25 -13.25 -5.76
CA TYR A 551 -6.27 -13.59 -4.33
C TYR A 551 -7.17 -12.66 -3.54
N VAL A 552 -7.92 -13.17 -2.58
CA VAL A 552 -8.55 -12.34 -1.53
C VAL A 552 -7.46 -11.97 -0.53
N VAL A 553 -7.32 -10.68 -0.20
CA VAL A 553 -6.30 -10.21 0.74
C VAL A 553 -6.68 -8.90 1.42
N LYS A 554 -6.48 -8.80 2.73
CA LYS A 554 -6.55 -7.52 3.44
C LYS A 554 -5.26 -6.74 3.15
N LEU A 555 -5.31 -5.90 2.12
CA LEU A 555 -4.19 -5.06 1.70
C LEU A 555 -3.72 -4.16 2.86
N HIS A 556 -2.45 -4.27 3.24
CA HIS A 556 -1.84 -3.50 4.32
C HIS A 556 -0.54 -2.81 3.89
N ASN A 557 0.51 -3.57 3.53
CA ASN A 557 1.77 -3.01 2.99
C ASN A 557 1.63 -2.78 1.48
N PHE A 558 0.93 -1.71 1.10
CA PHE A 558 0.72 -1.34 -0.29
C PHE A 558 0.53 0.17 -0.47
N CYS A 559 0.71 0.63 -1.70
CA CYS A 559 0.33 1.96 -2.15
C CYS A 559 -0.64 1.82 -3.33
N GLN A 560 -1.83 2.42 -3.21
CA GLN A 560 -2.76 2.56 -4.32
C GLN A 560 -2.34 3.75 -5.18
N LEU A 561 -2.01 3.50 -6.45
CA LEU A 561 -1.36 4.47 -7.32
C LEU A 561 -2.35 5.42 -8.01
N ALA A 562 -3.61 5.03 -8.12
CA ALA A 562 -4.69 5.84 -8.67
C ALA A 562 -6.04 5.44 -8.04
N PRO A 563 -7.06 6.34 -8.05
CA PRO A 563 -8.41 5.99 -7.64
C PRO A 563 -8.96 4.79 -8.42
N ALA A 564 -9.79 3.98 -7.76
CA ALA A 564 -10.40 2.82 -8.39
C ALA A 564 -11.39 3.25 -9.49
N GLN A 565 -11.36 2.57 -10.64
CA GLN A 565 -12.28 2.82 -11.75
C GLN A 565 -13.25 1.64 -11.94
N PRO A 566 -14.50 1.89 -12.34
CA PRO A 566 -15.49 0.83 -12.57
C PRO A 566 -15.07 -0.06 -13.74
N CYS A 567 -15.36 -1.35 -13.60
CA CYS A 567 -14.95 -2.41 -14.51
C CYS A 567 -16.18 -3.11 -15.12
N PHE A 568 -16.69 -4.18 -14.49
CA PHE A 568 -17.83 -4.93 -15.00
C PHE A 568 -19.08 -4.67 -14.19
N THR A 569 -20.20 -4.41 -14.87
CA THR A 569 -21.50 -4.19 -14.25
C THR A 569 -22.49 -5.28 -14.67
N PHE A 570 -23.27 -5.77 -13.72
CA PHE A 570 -24.36 -6.72 -13.93
C PHE A 570 -25.62 -6.21 -13.25
N ALA A 571 -26.77 -6.36 -13.92
CA ALA A 571 -28.06 -5.90 -13.43
C ALA A 571 -29.08 -7.03 -13.43
N HIS A 572 -29.90 -7.07 -12.39
CA HIS A 572 -30.88 -8.12 -12.12
C HIS A 572 -32.27 -7.51 -11.87
N PRO A 573 -33.33 -7.96 -12.56
CA PRO A 573 -33.32 -8.98 -13.60
C PRO A 573 -32.65 -8.51 -14.90
N ASN A 574 -31.91 -9.43 -15.54
CA ASN A 574 -31.29 -9.25 -16.84
C ASN A 574 -32.33 -9.48 -17.95
N ARG A 575 -32.79 -8.39 -18.58
CA ARG A 575 -33.84 -8.43 -19.61
C ARG A 575 -33.30 -8.44 -21.05
N ALA A 576 -32.03 -8.77 -21.24
CA ALA A 576 -31.45 -8.90 -22.57
C ALA A 576 -32.09 -10.06 -23.34
N ALA A 577 -32.29 -9.89 -24.66
CA ALA A 577 -32.87 -10.93 -25.51
C ALA A 577 -31.99 -12.20 -25.58
N ARG A 578 -30.67 -12.01 -25.48
CA ARG A 578 -29.68 -13.07 -25.29
C ARG A 578 -28.78 -12.64 -24.14
N ILE A 579 -28.72 -13.46 -23.11
CA ILE A 579 -27.86 -13.23 -21.96
C ILE A 579 -26.45 -13.70 -22.33
N ASP A 580 -25.51 -12.77 -22.29
CA ASP A 580 -24.09 -13.00 -22.41
C ASP A 580 -23.41 -12.28 -21.25
N ASN A 581 -22.74 -13.04 -20.38
CA ASN A 581 -22.04 -12.51 -19.21
C ASN A 581 -20.54 -12.34 -19.45
N THR A 582 -20.05 -12.57 -20.66
CA THR A 582 -18.67 -12.24 -21.02
C THR A 582 -18.49 -10.72 -21.08
N ARG A 583 -17.32 -10.23 -20.67
CA ARG A 583 -17.03 -8.80 -20.59
C ARG A 583 -15.59 -8.52 -21.03
N TYR A 584 -15.38 -7.32 -21.54
CA TYR A 584 -14.07 -6.75 -21.78
C TYR A 584 -14.08 -5.27 -21.39
N THR A 585 -13.01 -4.81 -20.74
CA THR A 585 -12.78 -3.39 -20.52
C THR A 585 -11.31 -3.03 -20.70
N CYS A 586 -11.08 -1.75 -20.99
CA CYS A 586 -9.76 -1.12 -21.04
C CYS A 586 -9.80 0.12 -20.14
N LEU A 587 -9.06 0.09 -19.04
CA LEU A 587 -9.00 1.17 -18.06
C LEU A 587 -7.67 1.92 -18.19
N ARG A 588 -7.73 3.24 -18.00
CA ARG A 588 -6.57 4.14 -18.11
C ARG A 588 -6.40 4.93 -16.83
N PHE A 589 -5.28 4.74 -16.16
CA PHE A 589 -4.94 5.43 -14.92
C PHE A 589 -3.77 6.38 -15.16
N PRO A 590 -3.94 7.69 -14.97
CA PRO A 590 -2.80 8.62 -14.94
C PRO A 590 -1.85 8.26 -13.80
N ALA A 591 -0.54 8.27 -14.07
CA ALA A 591 0.50 8.07 -13.06
C ALA A 591 1.01 9.43 -12.56
N PRO A 592 0.52 9.94 -11.40
CA PRO A 592 0.92 11.27 -10.90
C PRO A 592 2.37 11.32 -10.42
N MET A 593 2.98 10.16 -10.16
CA MET A 593 4.37 10.01 -9.77
C MET A 593 4.90 8.70 -10.34
N ALA A 594 6.22 8.60 -10.47
CA ALA A 594 6.82 7.34 -10.88
C ALA A 594 6.62 6.25 -9.81
N ALA A 595 6.28 5.05 -10.26
CA ALA A 595 5.94 3.92 -9.40
C ALA A 595 6.24 2.58 -10.10
N THR A 596 6.30 1.51 -9.32
CA THR A 596 6.38 0.14 -9.83
C THR A 596 5.07 -0.57 -9.54
N ILE A 597 4.36 -0.99 -10.59
CA ILE A 597 3.08 -1.67 -10.51
C ILE A 597 3.36 -3.16 -10.31
N HIS A 598 2.83 -3.69 -9.22
CA HIS A 598 2.98 -5.09 -8.86
C HIS A 598 1.73 -5.92 -9.20
N GLY A 599 0.60 -5.24 -9.36
CA GLY A 599 -0.69 -5.82 -9.69
C GLY A 599 -1.80 -4.80 -9.55
N PHE A 600 -3.02 -5.31 -9.43
CA PHE A 600 -4.22 -4.50 -9.29
C PHE A 600 -5.04 -4.94 -8.09
N ALA A 601 -5.57 -3.98 -7.34
CA ALA A 601 -6.59 -4.23 -6.34
C ALA A 601 -7.97 -4.23 -7.00
N GLY A 602 -8.78 -5.23 -6.68
CA GLY A 602 -10.15 -5.41 -7.09
C GLY A 602 -11.11 -5.16 -5.94
N TYR A 603 -12.17 -4.42 -6.21
CA TYR A 603 -13.24 -4.08 -5.27
C TYR A 603 -14.60 -4.28 -5.93
N PHE A 604 -15.69 -4.07 -5.18
CA PHE A 604 -17.03 -3.96 -5.75
C PHE A 604 -17.90 -2.98 -4.98
N GLU A 605 -18.95 -2.52 -5.66
CA GLU A 605 -20.10 -1.84 -5.09
C GLU A 605 -21.37 -2.55 -5.58
N ALA A 606 -22.32 -2.80 -4.68
CA ALA A 606 -23.60 -3.42 -5.00
C ALA A 606 -24.75 -2.54 -4.56
N GLN A 607 -25.53 -2.09 -5.54
CA GLN A 607 -26.81 -1.46 -5.33
C GLN A 607 -27.83 -2.55 -4.97
N LEU A 608 -28.20 -2.61 -3.69
CA LEU A 608 -29.16 -3.59 -3.20
C LEU A 608 -30.55 -3.26 -3.73
N TYR A 609 -31.04 -2.05 -3.46
CA TYR A 609 -32.30 -1.52 -4.00
C TYR A 609 -32.34 0.00 -3.86
N LYS A 610 -32.65 0.73 -4.94
CA LYS A 610 -32.65 2.21 -4.98
C LYS A 610 -31.33 2.79 -4.46
N ASP A 611 -31.34 3.64 -3.45
CA ASP A 611 -30.19 4.29 -2.84
C ASP A 611 -29.49 3.44 -1.77
N ILE A 612 -29.99 2.23 -1.49
CA ILE A 612 -29.41 1.32 -0.51
C ILE A 612 -28.35 0.47 -1.20
N TYR A 613 -27.10 0.56 -0.73
CA TYR A 613 -25.96 -0.14 -1.30
C TYR A 613 -25.02 -0.68 -0.23
N ILE A 614 -24.12 -1.56 -0.65
CA ILE A 614 -22.93 -1.99 0.08
C ILE A 614 -21.71 -1.81 -0.82
N SER A 615 -20.56 -1.43 -0.25
CA SER A 615 -19.35 -1.17 -1.02
C SER A 615 -18.09 -1.49 -0.24
N ILE A 616 -17.12 -2.11 -0.91
CA ILE A 616 -15.73 -2.20 -0.43
C ILE A 616 -14.77 -1.30 -1.23
N VAL A 617 -15.28 -0.46 -2.12
CA VAL A 617 -14.49 0.55 -2.82
C VAL A 617 -14.00 1.57 -1.78
N PRO A 618 -12.69 1.89 -1.70
CA PRO A 618 -12.18 2.77 -0.63
C PRO A 618 -12.89 4.13 -0.51
N GLN A 619 -13.35 4.69 -1.64
CA GLN A 619 -14.04 5.98 -1.70
C GLN A 619 -15.50 5.94 -1.20
N THR A 620 -16.18 4.80 -1.33
CA THR A 620 -17.60 4.62 -0.96
C THR A 620 -17.80 3.53 0.10
N PHE A 621 -16.73 3.16 0.81
CA PHE A 621 -16.68 2.02 1.72
C PHE A 621 -17.82 2.07 2.76
N SER A 622 -18.54 0.97 2.91
CA SER A 622 -19.59 0.83 3.93
C SER A 622 -18.95 0.68 5.31
N THR A 623 -18.86 1.78 6.06
CA THR A 623 -18.24 1.83 7.40
C THR A 623 -18.78 0.72 8.32
N GLY A 624 -17.88 -0.05 8.91
CA GLY A 624 -18.20 -1.16 9.82
C GLY A 624 -18.50 -2.50 9.14
N MET A 625 -18.49 -2.55 7.80
CA MET A 625 -18.58 -3.79 7.04
C MET A 625 -17.20 -4.45 6.92
N PHE A 626 -17.12 -5.77 7.09
CA PHE A 626 -15.85 -6.53 7.07
C PHE A 626 -15.99 -7.94 6.47
N SER A 627 -17.12 -8.23 5.81
CA SER A 627 -17.37 -9.50 5.11
C SER A 627 -16.42 -9.77 3.95
N TRP A 628 -15.87 -8.73 3.31
CA TRP A 628 -15.01 -8.88 2.13
C TRP A 628 -13.72 -8.09 2.28
N PHE A 629 -12.61 -8.78 2.05
CA PHE A 629 -11.34 -8.12 1.73
C PHE A 629 -11.20 -7.95 0.21
N PRO A 630 -10.42 -6.96 -0.27
CA PRO A 630 -10.17 -6.76 -1.70
C PRO A 630 -9.61 -8.00 -2.41
N LEU A 631 -9.80 -8.05 -3.73
CA LEU A 631 -9.09 -8.99 -4.60
C LEU A 631 -7.72 -8.39 -5.01
N TYR A 632 -6.72 -9.22 -5.25
CA TYR A 632 -5.42 -8.84 -5.78
C TYR A 632 -5.13 -9.65 -7.06
N PHE A 633 -4.95 -8.94 -8.17
CA PHE A 633 -4.54 -9.50 -9.46
C PHE A 633 -3.04 -9.24 -9.68
N PRO A 634 -2.16 -10.23 -9.47
CA PRO A 634 -0.71 -10.05 -9.60
C PRO A 634 -0.27 -9.86 -11.06
N LEU A 635 0.85 -9.17 -11.26
CA LEU A 635 1.59 -9.19 -12.52
C LEU A 635 2.80 -10.14 -12.41
N ARG A 636 3.01 -10.99 -13.42
CA ARG A 636 4.19 -11.87 -13.51
C ARG A 636 5.51 -11.11 -13.39
N THR A 637 5.56 -9.92 -13.99
CA THR A 637 6.73 -9.04 -13.97
C THR A 637 6.26 -7.66 -13.53
N PRO A 638 6.84 -7.08 -12.46
CA PRO A 638 6.50 -5.73 -12.03
C PRO A 638 6.72 -4.74 -13.19
N ALA A 639 5.78 -3.83 -13.39
CA ALA A 639 5.83 -2.87 -14.48
C ALA A 639 6.18 -1.48 -13.95
N TYR A 640 7.29 -0.91 -14.43
CA TYR A 640 7.67 0.46 -14.10
C TYR A 640 6.78 1.44 -14.85
N ALA A 641 6.16 2.37 -14.11
CA ALA A 641 5.38 3.46 -14.63
C ALA A 641 6.09 4.79 -14.37
N PRO A 642 6.59 5.49 -15.40
CA PRO A 642 7.14 6.83 -15.26
C PRO A 642 6.09 7.83 -14.77
N GLU A 643 6.54 8.89 -14.12
CA GLU A 643 5.70 10.05 -13.80
C GLU A 643 5.08 10.62 -15.09
N ALA A 644 3.82 11.08 -14.98
CA ALA A 644 3.01 11.58 -16.08
C ALA A 644 2.72 10.58 -17.21
N SER A 645 3.05 9.29 -17.03
CA SER A 645 2.62 8.23 -17.94
C SER A 645 1.15 7.85 -17.71
N THR A 646 0.61 6.99 -18.57
CA THR A 646 -0.71 6.39 -18.40
C THR A 646 -0.57 4.88 -18.32
N VAL A 647 -1.12 4.31 -17.25
CA VAL A 647 -1.24 2.86 -17.04
C VAL A 647 -2.50 2.39 -17.76
N GLU A 648 -2.34 1.61 -18.82
CA GLU A 648 -3.44 1.05 -19.59
C GLU A 648 -3.54 -0.45 -19.31
N VAL A 649 -4.65 -0.85 -18.66
CA VAL A 649 -4.94 -2.24 -18.28
C VAL A 649 -6.15 -2.75 -19.03
N HIS A 650 -6.05 -3.99 -19.48
CA HIS A 650 -7.11 -4.73 -20.13
C HIS A 650 -7.55 -5.85 -19.19
N LEU A 651 -8.87 -5.99 -19.00
CA LEU A 651 -9.46 -7.07 -18.21
C LEU A 651 -10.58 -7.71 -19.02
N TRP A 652 -10.59 -9.04 -19.05
CA TRP A 652 -11.64 -9.84 -19.66
C TRP A 652 -12.28 -10.72 -18.62
N ARG A 653 -13.60 -10.88 -18.71
CA ARG A 653 -14.36 -11.95 -18.08
C ARG A 653 -14.82 -12.89 -19.18
N ASN A 654 -14.29 -14.10 -19.17
CA ASN A 654 -14.54 -15.10 -20.18
C ASN A 654 -15.35 -16.26 -19.58
N ALA A 655 -16.10 -16.95 -20.43
CA ALA A 655 -16.95 -18.05 -20.02
C ALA A 655 -17.03 -19.13 -21.11
N ASN A 656 -17.27 -20.37 -20.68
CA ASN A 656 -17.76 -21.46 -21.52
C ASN A 656 -18.86 -22.23 -20.75
N GLU A 657 -19.33 -23.34 -21.30
CA GLU A 657 -20.42 -24.13 -20.70
C GLU A 657 -20.14 -24.68 -19.29
N ARG A 658 -18.88 -24.72 -18.86
CA ARG A 658 -18.46 -25.35 -17.59
C ARG A 658 -17.75 -24.42 -16.63
N ARG A 659 -17.22 -23.29 -17.11
CA ARG A 659 -16.26 -22.46 -16.37
C ARG A 659 -16.36 -21.00 -16.74
N VAL A 660 -16.08 -20.15 -15.76
CA VAL A 660 -15.84 -18.71 -15.92
C VAL A 660 -14.42 -18.39 -15.44
N TRP A 661 -13.74 -17.43 -16.07
CA TRP A 661 -12.41 -17.00 -15.66
C TRP A 661 -12.13 -15.55 -16.06
N TYR A 662 -11.09 -14.97 -15.46
CA TYR A 662 -10.58 -13.66 -15.83
C TYR A 662 -9.24 -13.77 -16.54
N GLU A 663 -9.00 -12.85 -17.48
CA GLU A 663 -7.70 -12.60 -18.10
C GLU A 663 -7.34 -11.13 -17.94
N TRP A 664 -6.07 -10.81 -17.74
CA TRP A 664 -5.62 -9.42 -17.64
C TRP A 664 -4.26 -9.17 -18.26
N ALA A 665 -4.05 -7.94 -18.73
CA ALA A 665 -2.78 -7.50 -19.30
C ALA A 665 -2.58 -5.99 -19.15
N LEU A 666 -1.34 -5.56 -19.07
CA LEU A 666 -0.93 -4.16 -19.22
C LEU A 666 -0.43 -3.93 -20.64
N THR A 667 -0.83 -2.83 -21.28
CA THR A 667 -0.35 -2.43 -22.62
C THR A 667 0.50 -1.16 -22.57
N SER A 668 0.29 -0.30 -21.59
CA SER A 668 1.06 0.93 -21.33
C SER A 668 1.31 1.10 -19.83
N PRO A 669 2.48 1.63 -19.40
CA PRO A 669 3.60 2.08 -20.23
C PRO A 669 4.54 0.94 -20.68
N VAL A 670 4.37 -0.26 -20.13
CA VAL A 670 5.09 -1.47 -20.54
C VAL A 670 4.05 -2.54 -20.89
N THR A 671 4.25 -3.26 -21.98
CA THR A 671 3.38 -4.37 -22.34
C THR A 671 3.74 -5.63 -21.55
N THR A 672 2.76 -6.25 -20.90
CA THR A 672 2.91 -7.55 -20.23
C THR A 672 2.27 -8.66 -21.06
N PRO A 673 2.63 -9.94 -20.84
CA PRO A 673 1.84 -11.05 -21.33
C PRO A 673 0.39 -10.98 -20.83
N ILE A 674 -0.54 -11.59 -21.56
CA ILE A 674 -1.87 -11.89 -21.04
C ILE A 674 -1.74 -12.93 -19.93
N HIS A 675 -2.35 -12.65 -18.79
CA HIS A 675 -2.42 -13.53 -17.64
C HIS A 675 -3.65 -14.42 -17.74
N ASN A 676 -3.49 -15.69 -17.34
CA ASN A 676 -4.51 -16.72 -17.29
C ASN A 676 -5.24 -17.01 -18.61
N PRO A 677 -4.56 -17.04 -19.78
CA PRO A 677 -5.22 -17.28 -21.06
C PRO A 677 -5.98 -18.61 -21.04
N ASN A 678 -7.24 -18.58 -21.47
CA ASN A 678 -8.18 -19.72 -21.45
C ASN A 678 -8.42 -20.34 -20.06
N GLY A 679 -8.20 -19.58 -18.97
CA GLY A 679 -8.40 -20.08 -17.61
C GLY A 679 -7.44 -21.21 -17.24
N ARG A 680 -6.24 -21.23 -17.84
CA ARG A 680 -5.27 -22.33 -17.67
C ARG A 680 -4.76 -22.50 -16.25
N SER A 681 -4.76 -21.43 -15.47
CA SER A 681 -4.20 -21.38 -14.11
C SER A 681 -5.29 -21.24 -13.07
N TYR A 682 -6.32 -20.43 -13.34
CA TYR A 682 -7.46 -20.24 -12.47
C TYR A 682 -8.77 -20.16 -13.26
N TRP A 683 -9.82 -20.79 -12.73
CA TRP A 683 -11.19 -20.71 -13.24
C TRP A 683 -12.17 -20.97 -12.09
N ILE A 684 -13.42 -20.58 -12.30
CA ILE A 684 -14.53 -20.71 -11.36
C ILE A 684 -15.57 -21.66 -11.98
N GLY A 685 -15.97 -22.70 -11.25
CA GLY A 685 -16.85 -23.76 -11.76
C GLY A 685 -18.32 -23.38 -11.78
N LEU A 686 -18.98 -23.62 -12.92
CA LEU A 686 -20.43 -23.52 -13.06
C LEU A 686 -21.14 -24.74 -12.49
#